data_AF-K6A6I2-F1
#
_entry.id   AF-K6A6I2-F1
#
_cell.length_a   1.000
_cell.length_b   1.000
_cell.length_c   1.000
_cell.angle_alpha   90.00
_cell.angle_beta   90.00
_cell.angle_gamma   90.00
#
_symmetry.space_group_name_H-M   'P 1'
#
loop_
_entity.id
_entity.type
_entity.pdbx_description
1 polymer ?
#
loop_
_entity_poly.entity_id
_entity_poly.type
_entity_poly.pdbx_seq_one_letter_code
_entity_poly.pdbx_strand_id
1 'polypeptide(L)'
;MIKVTVFARFKTCMGDVNLIDVLSDIRNGKYATSINRIRACMDKGDLEAADMQKKALPAITISATYRGQRLVEYMTAYNPLIILDFDDLKKEDLPHLLALVREAVYTVACWISPRGHGIKVIVYPVVGLELVPQSHPAIYKRVKDWYQRLLGTKADTSGSDAGRLCIVSYDPQLYLSPRFEPWLRGEGTLPGDLPPIEAVIGKDVMQLISSARKQTTRKYAYAEGNRNNYVHLFAANCNRLGVAKEEVVKYACKTFTDLPVEECLQAVDSAYMHTEEHGAGKTALRSHRGDSFVVQIQEFLNKSFKLRRNIVRRIVEYRSLTKHDVYQPVTDYWENSVWCALQKADVFCRVSDLRSVIHSDFSPEYNPFRSYFENLPAWDGKTDAIGQLAATVDTTCPEYWGKCLKKWLVAVVACAINEQKANHTVLLLSGAQGLGKTTWLRNLVPPALRNYVYSGNLDPTAKDSSLLMSDCFLIILDELSGQSRVELNQLKALITKDSILERRPYARNAETFVRRASFAATVNDSQILTDRTGSRRFLCFETLRIDYTSGIDHTAIYAQALALYKQGFRYWFADQDITEINENNEPFQQSSPEAELLFTYFRKPVRFEAYILLSTSEIMSKIAERTRYSVTTMSVNQLGKVLKGAGFESQKRHGKRLFAVIELTNDQIEARRKGFGYDPVDGEEQPDGEDNNGEEPPEPTLPF
;
A
#
# COMPACT_ATOMS: atom_id res chain seq x y z
N MET A 1 45.15 -21.73 -17.53
CA MET A 1 44.02 -22.17 -16.69
C MET A 1 43.02 -21.04 -16.54
N ILE A 2 41.71 -21.35 -16.65
CA ILE A 2 40.65 -20.35 -16.55
C ILE A 2 40.46 -19.94 -15.08
N LYS A 3 40.58 -18.63 -14.80
CA LYS A 3 40.41 -18.06 -13.48
C LYS A 3 39.02 -17.45 -13.30
N VAL A 4 38.48 -17.51 -12.09
CA VAL A 4 37.21 -16.88 -11.70
C VAL A 4 37.39 -16.14 -10.39
N THR A 5 36.73 -14.98 -10.24
CA THR A 5 36.82 -14.20 -9.00
C THR A 5 35.78 -14.65 -8.00
N VAL A 6 36.21 -14.93 -6.77
CA VAL A 6 35.37 -15.33 -5.64
C VAL A 6 34.92 -14.10 -4.85
N PHE A 7 33.66 -14.09 -4.44
CA PHE A 7 33.06 -13.05 -3.61
C PHE A 7 32.39 -13.64 -2.38
N ALA A 8 32.68 -13.07 -1.21
CA ALA A 8 31.98 -13.35 0.03
C ALA A 8 30.83 -12.34 0.23
N ARG A 9 29.66 -12.82 0.67
CA ARG A 9 28.44 -12.01 0.89
C ARG A 9 28.10 -11.10 -0.30
N PHE A 10 28.42 -11.56 -1.51
CA PHE A 10 28.21 -10.88 -2.81
C PHE A 10 28.92 -9.54 -3.03
N LYS A 11 29.74 -9.06 -2.08
CA LYS A 11 30.39 -7.75 -2.15
C LYS A 11 31.90 -7.83 -1.99
N THR A 12 32.38 -8.64 -1.06
CA THR A 12 33.80 -8.69 -0.72
C THR A 12 34.55 -9.56 -1.70
N CYS A 13 35.41 -8.98 -2.55
CA CYS A 13 36.28 -9.72 -3.45
C CYS A 13 37.34 -10.48 -2.64
N MET A 14 37.38 -11.80 -2.82
CA MET A 14 38.32 -12.71 -2.16
C MET A 14 39.52 -13.08 -3.04
N GLY A 15 39.53 -12.61 -4.30
CA GLY A 15 40.57 -12.90 -5.29
C GLY A 15 40.17 -13.97 -6.30
N ASP A 16 41.11 -14.24 -7.21
CA ASP A 16 40.93 -15.16 -8.33
C ASP A 16 41.39 -16.58 -7.95
N VAL A 17 40.59 -17.58 -8.31
CA VAL A 17 40.88 -19.01 -8.16
C VAL A 17 40.71 -19.71 -9.51
N ASN A 18 41.26 -20.91 -9.69
CA ASN A 18 41.00 -21.66 -10.92
C ASN A 18 39.56 -22.20 -10.89
N LEU A 19 38.87 -22.11 -12.03
CA LEU A 19 37.51 -22.62 -12.17
C LEU A 19 37.44 -24.13 -11.85
N ILE A 20 38.44 -24.89 -12.28
CA ILE A 20 38.49 -26.35 -12.06
C ILE A 20 38.52 -26.71 -10.56
N ASP A 21 39.20 -25.91 -9.75
CA ASP A 21 39.29 -26.11 -8.30
C ASP A 21 37.93 -25.85 -7.63
N VAL A 22 37.19 -24.84 -8.10
CA VAL A 22 35.85 -24.55 -7.59
C VAL A 22 34.84 -25.64 -7.97
N LEU A 23 34.93 -26.18 -9.19
CA LEU A 23 34.10 -27.32 -9.61
C LEU A 23 34.44 -28.58 -8.79
N SER A 24 35.72 -28.80 -8.47
CA SER A 24 36.18 -29.85 -7.56
C SER A 24 35.62 -29.65 -6.14
N ASP A 25 35.63 -28.43 -5.61
CA ASP A 25 35.07 -28.08 -4.31
C ASP A 25 33.55 -28.36 -4.22
N ILE A 26 32.81 -28.05 -5.30
CA ILE A 26 31.37 -28.34 -5.41
C ILE A 26 31.11 -29.85 -5.46
N ARG A 27 31.93 -30.61 -6.20
CA ARG A 27 31.78 -32.07 -6.34
C ARG A 27 32.17 -32.82 -5.06
N ASN A 28 33.30 -32.47 -4.46
CA ASN A 28 33.91 -33.18 -3.34
C ASN A 28 33.35 -32.76 -1.97
N GLY A 29 32.43 -31.80 -1.94
CA GLY A 29 31.65 -31.50 -0.74
C GLY A 29 32.22 -30.47 0.21
N LYS A 30 33.09 -29.57 -0.24
CA LYS A 30 33.57 -28.44 0.59
C LYS A 30 32.43 -27.61 1.18
N TYR A 31 31.32 -27.49 0.44
CA TYR A 31 30.13 -26.73 0.83
C TYR A 31 28.96 -27.62 1.31
N ALA A 32 29.17 -28.94 1.45
CA ALA A 32 28.09 -29.90 1.69
C ALA A 32 27.25 -29.57 2.93
N THR A 33 27.90 -29.26 4.06
CA THR A 33 27.22 -28.94 5.32
C THR A 33 26.26 -27.76 5.18
N SER A 34 26.70 -26.67 4.57
CA SER A 34 25.90 -25.46 4.39
C SER A 34 24.77 -25.68 3.38
N ILE A 35 25.04 -26.40 2.29
CA ILE A 35 24.05 -26.69 1.25
C ILE A 35 22.97 -27.65 1.75
N ASN A 36 23.34 -28.69 2.51
CA ASN A 36 22.40 -29.63 3.09
C ASN A 36 21.47 -28.96 4.11
N ARG A 37 21.96 -27.95 4.86
CA ARG A 37 21.11 -27.12 5.73
C ARG A 37 20.08 -26.30 4.93
N ILE A 38 20.52 -25.67 3.84
CA ILE A 38 19.63 -24.92 2.94
C ILE A 38 18.54 -25.84 2.38
N ARG A 39 18.92 -27.03 1.89
CA ARG A 39 17.96 -28.01 1.35
C ARG A 39 17.01 -28.52 2.42
N ALA A 40 17.47 -28.75 3.65
CA ALA A 40 16.60 -29.12 4.76
C ALA A 40 15.59 -28.02 5.13
N CYS A 41 15.96 -26.74 5.06
CA CYS A 41 15.01 -25.63 5.20
C CYS A 41 13.98 -25.61 4.07
N MET A 42 14.41 -25.83 2.83
CA MET A 42 13.52 -25.93 1.67
C MET A 42 12.51 -27.08 1.83
N ASP A 43 12.95 -28.25 2.31
CA ASP A 43 12.08 -29.42 2.54
C ASP A 43 11.08 -29.18 3.69
N LYS A 44 11.40 -28.29 4.64
CA LYS A 44 10.50 -27.86 5.72
C LYS A 44 9.58 -26.70 5.36
N GLY A 45 9.70 -26.14 4.14
CA GLY A 45 8.93 -24.96 3.71
C GLY A 45 9.42 -23.62 4.30
N ASP A 46 10.57 -23.59 4.97
CA ASP A 46 11.15 -22.38 5.57
C ASP A 46 12.02 -21.63 4.53
N LEU A 47 11.33 -20.87 3.67
CA LEU A 47 11.95 -20.15 2.55
C LEU A 47 12.85 -19.00 3.01
N GLU A 48 12.51 -18.34 4.14
CA GLU A 48 13.27 -17.21 4.66
C GLU A 48 14.63 -17.66 5.21
N ALA A 49 14.66 -18.71 6.03
CA ALA A 49 15.91 -19.27 6.54
C ALA A 49 16.79 -19.81 5.41
N ALA A 50 16.19 -20.47 4.42
CA ALA A 50 16.91 -20.96 3.24
C ALA A 50 17.57 -19.81 2.45
N ASP A 51 16.87 -18.68 2.28
CA ASP A 51 17.42 -17.53 1.57
C ASP A 51 18.52 -16.80 2.36
N MET A 52 18.34 -16.66 3.68
CA MET A 52 19.36 -16.09 4.56
C MET A 52 20.65 -16.92 4.53
N GLN A 53 20.55 -18.25 4.62
CA GLN A 53 21.69 -19.14 4.56
C GLN A 53 22.35 -19.15 3.17
N LYS A 54 21.56 -19.11 2.09
CA LYS A 54 22.08 -19.00 0.71
C LYS A 54 22.91 -17.73 0.51
N LYS A 55 22.51 -16.60 1.12
CA LYS A 55 23.24 -15.32 1.05
C LYS A 55 24.60 -15.35 1.77
N ALA A 56 24.81 -16.29 2.69
CA ALA A 56 26.08 -16.46 3.40
C ALA A 56 27.12 -17.26 2.60
N LEU A 57 26.71 -17.97 1.55
CA LEU A 57 27.62 -18.75 0.71
C LEU A 57 28.51 -17.87 -0.15
N PRO A 58 29.75 -18.32 -0.46
CA PRO A 58 30.56 -17.73 -1.49
C PRO A 58 29.88 -17.77 -2.86
N ALA A 59 30.20 -16.82 -3.72
CA ALA A 59 29.77 -16.79 -5.11
C ALA A 59 30.93 -16.46 -6.03
N ILE A 60 30.88 -16.93 -7.27
CA ILE A 60 31.93 -16.75 -8.27
C ILE A 60 31.40 -16.04 -9.50
N THR A 61 32.28 -15.38 -10.24
CA THR A 61 31.97 -14.78 -11.56
C THR A 61 32.54 -15.67 -12.65
N ILE A 62 31.66 -16.26 -13.48
CA ILE A 62 32.09 -17.24 -14.50
C ILE A 62 32.63 -16.54 -15.75
N SER A 63 31.91 -15.51 -16.22
CA SER A 63 32.16 -14.86 -17.52
C SER A 63 33.18 -13.71 -17.47
N ALA A 64 33.65 -13.33 -16.28
CA ALA A 64 34.65 -12.28 -16.11
C ALA A 64 35.38 -12.42 -14.78
N THR A 65 36.58 -11.86 -14.69
CA THR A 65 37.32 -11.68 -13.44
C THR A 65 37.41 -10.20 -13.07
N TYR A 66 37.58 -9.91 -11.78
CA TYR A 66 37.54 -8.56 -11.22
C TYR A 66 38.61 -8.35 -10.15
N ARG A 67 39.05 -7.10 -9.98
CA ARG A 67 39.93 -6.68 -8.88
C ARG A 67 39.19 -5.77 -7.91
N GLY A 68 39.04 -6.19 -6.65
CA GLY A 68 38.45 -5.37 -5.59
C GLY A 68 36.93 -5.29 -5.63
N GLN A 69 36.32 -4.82 -6.72
CA GLN A 69 34.86 -4.66 -6.86
C GLN A 69 34.33 -5.18 -8.20
N ARG A 70 33.03 -5.47 -8.24
CA ARG A 70 32.33 -6.04 -9.40
C ARG A 70 31.67 -4.95 -10.24
N LEU A 71 32.50 -4.11 -10.85
CA LEU A 71 32.09 -3.06 -11.80
C LEU A 71 32.96 -3.18 -13.06
N VAL A 72 32.46 -2.69 -14.20
CA VAL A 72 33.11 -2.81 -15.52
C VAL A 72 34.55 -2.27 -15.50
N GLU A 73 34.79 -1.15 -14.81
CA GLU A 73 36.11 -0.51 -14.67
C GLU A 73 37.13 -1.35 -13.89
N TYR A 74 36.67 -2.29 -13.07
CA TYR A 74 37.51 -3.19 -12.28
C TYR A 74 37.61 -4.60 -12.89
N MET A 75 37.03 -4.82 -14.08
CA MET A 75 37.12 -6.08 -14.80
C MET A 75 38.57 -6.30 -15.26
N THR A 76 39.18 -7.41 -14.85
CA THR A 76 40.57 -7.75 -15.18
C THR A 76 40.68 -8.62 -16.42
N ALA A 77 39.69 -9.47 -16.69
CA ALA A 77 39.63 -10.29 -17.89
C ALA A 77 38.18 -10.73 -18.19
N TYR A 78 37.93 -11.04 -19.45
CA TYR A 78 36.70 -11.66 -19.91
C TYR A 78 36.93 -13.15 -20.15
N ASN A 79 36.10 -13.99 -19.53
CA ASN A 79 36.12 -15.42 -19.75
C ASN A 79 35.02 -15.79 -20.76
N PRO A 80 35.35 -16.49 -21.86
CA PRO A 80 34.37 -16.88 -22.87
C PRO A 80 33.52 -18.08 -22.40
N LEU A 81 32.99 -18.03 -21.18
CA LEU A 81 32.14 -19.04 -20.59
C LEU A 81 30.83 -18.39 -20.16
N ILE A 82 29.71 -19.01 -20.50
CA ILE A 82 28.37 -18.52 -20.18
C ILE A 82 27.79 -19.35 -19.05
N ILE A 83 27.28 -18.69 -18.01
CA ILE A 83 26.53 -19.34 -16.93
C ILE A 83 25.02 -19.21 -17.17
N LEU A 84 24.34 -20.34 -17.25
CA LEU A 84 22.88 -20.42 -17.28
C LEU A 84 22.37 -20.92 -15.93
N ASP A 85 21.25 -20.35 -15.50
CA ASP A 85 20.56 -20.72 -14.26
C ASP A 85 19.11 -21.09 -14.61
N PHE A 86 18.72 -22.31 -14.30
CA PHE A 86 17.35 -22.80 -14.42
C PHE A 86 16.84 -23.06 -13.01
N ASP A 87 16.03 -22.15 -12.49
CA ASP A 87 15.42 -22.24 -11.16
C ASP A 87 13.95 -22.74 -11.25
N ASP A 88 13.34 -23.02 -10.10
CA ASP A 88 11.94 -23.44 -9.96
C ASP A 88 11.57 -24.71 -10.76
N LEU A 89 12.53 -25.61 -10.94
CA LEU A 89 12.33 -26.92 -11.56
C LEU A 89 11.74 -27.91 -10.57
N LYS A 90 10.84 -28.78 -11.04
CA LYS A 90 10.34 -29.87 -10.21
C LYS A 90 11.44 -30.90 -10.00
N LYS A 91 11.55 -31.43 -8.77
CA LYS A 91 12.55 -32.45 -8.40
C LYS A 91 12.49 -33.69 -9.30
N GLU A 92 11.29 -34.08 -9.73
CA GLU A 92 11.04 -35.22 -10.62
C GLU A 92 11.62 -35.05 -12.03
N ASP A 93 11.69 -33.81 -12.54
CA ASP A 93 12.21 -33.51 -13.87
C ASP A 93 13.75 -33.39 -13.91
N LEU A 94 14.38 -33.15 -12.75
CA LEU A 94 15.84 -32.90 -12.67
C LEU A 94 16.70 -33.99 -13.30
N PRO A 95 16.47 -35.31 -13.09
CA PRO A 95 17.29 -36.35 -13.69
C PRO A 95 17.26 -36.32 -15.22
N HIS A 96 16.06 -36.13 -15.80
CA HIS A 96 15.88 -36.05 -17.25
C HIS A 96 16.52 -34.79 -17.83
N LEU A 97 16.28 -33.63 -17.22
CA LEU A 97 16.85 -32.36 -17.67
C LEU A 97 18.38 -32.36 -17.56
N LEU A 98 18.94 -32.92 -16.48
CA LEU A 98 20.39 -33.09 -16.35
C LEU A 98 20.96 -34.01 -17.43
N ALA A 99 20.27 -35.09 -17.80
CA ALA A 99 20.72 -35.96 -18.90
C ALA A 99 20.81 -35.18 -20.22
N LEU A 100 19.79 -34.40 -20.58
CA LEU A 100 19.80 -33.55 -21.77
C LEU A 100 20.95 -32.54 -21.75
N VAL A 101 21.17 -31.86 -20.62
CA VAL A 101 22.27 -30.90 -20.46
C VAL A 101 23.64 -31.58 -20.60
N ARG A 102 23.81 -32.79 -20.05
CA ARG A 102 25.06 -33.56 -20.12
C ARG A 102 25.40 -34.01 -21.54
N GLU A 103 24.40 -34.28 -22.36
CA GLU A 103 24.57 -34.67 -23.77
C GLU A 103 24.84 -33.49 -24.71
N ALA A 104 24.49 -32.26 -24.29
CA ALA A 104 24.71 -31.07 -25.10
C ALA A 104 26.21 -30.81 -25.32
N VAL A 105 26.62 -30.76 -26.58
CA VAL A 105 28.04 -30.63 -27.01
C VAL A 105 28.74 -29.35 -26.51
N TYR A 106 27.97 -28.33 -26.12
CA TYR A 106 28.48 -27.05 -25.62
C TYR A 106 28.65 -27.01 -24.10
N THR A 107 28.12 -28.01 -23.38
CA THR A 107 28.15 -28.05 -21.93
C THR A 107 29.57 -28.30 -21.44
N VAL A 108 30.09 -27.36 -20.66
CA VAL A 108 31.39 -27.47 -20.00
C VAL A 108 31.22 -28.17 -18.66
N ALA A 109 30.27 -27.71 -17.84
CA ALA A 109 29.92 -28.33 -16.57
C ALA A 109 28.47 -28.06 -16.19
N CYS A 110 27.83 -28.96 -15.44
CA CYS A 110 26.52 -28.70 -14.86
C CYS A 110 26.31 -29.40 -13.51
N TRP A 111 25.51 -28.78 -12.65
CA TRP A 111 25.21 -29.29 -11.30
C TRP A 111 23.90 -28.75 -10.74
N ILE A 112 23.42 -29.38 -9.67
CA ILE A 112 22.21 -28.98 -8.95
C ILE A 112 22.44 -27.70 -8.15
N SER A 113 21.51 -26.76 -8.22
CA SER A 113 21.57 -25.46 -7.53
C SER A 113 21.53 -25.60 -5.98
N PRO A 114 21.89 -24.56 -5.22
CA PRO A 114 21.94 -24.63 -3.76
C PRO A 114 20.62 -25.03 -3.08
N ARG A 115 19.48 -24.62 -3.66
CA ARG A 115 18.15 -24.96 -3.12
C ARG A 115 17.66 -26.36 -3.52
N GLY A 116 18.33 -27.03 -4.46
CA GLY A 116 17.97 -28.39 -4.87
C GLY A 116 16.83 -28.48 -5.90
N HIS A 117 16.32 -27.35 -6.39
CA HIS A 117 15.22 -27.26 -7.39
C HIS A 117 15.66 -26.53 -8.66
N GLY A 118 16.93 -26.62 -9.02
CA GLY A 118 17.45 -25.93 -10.19
C GLY A 118 18.73 -26.55 -10.71
N ILE A 119 19.10 -26.17 -11.94
CA ILE A 119 20.29 -26.64 -12.64
C ILE A 119 21.12 -25.42 -13.04
N LYS A 120 22.41 -25.46 -12.72
CA LYS A 120 23.42 -24.51 -13.21
C LYS A 120 24.21 -25.14 -14.34
N VAL A 121 24.43 -24.40 -15.41
CA VAL A 121 25.13 -24.89 -16.60
C VAL A 121 26.19 -23.88 -17.04
N ILE A 122 27.45 -24.29 -17.09
CA ILE A 122 28.52 -23.55 -17.76
C ILE A 122 28.59 -24.03 -19.20
N VAL A 123 28.56 -23.09 -20.13
CA VAL A 123 28.51 -23.34 -21.58
C VAL A 123 29.64 -22.62 -22.29
N TYR A 124 30.25 -23.30 -23.27
CA TYR A 124 31.17 -22.67 -24.21
C TYR A 124 30.42 -22.16 -25.46
N PRO A 125 30.43 -20.85 -25.77
CA PRO A 125 29.57 -20.28 -26.80
C PRO A 125 30.20 -20.26 -28.20
N VAL A 126 29.85 -21.22 -29.06
CA VAL A 126 30.28 -21.22 -30.47
C VAL A 126 29.31 -20.42 -31.33
N VAL A 127 29.34 -19.08 -31.23
CA VAL A 127 28.30 -18.22 -31.82
C VAL A 127 28.77 -17.37 -33.00
N GLY A 128 30.02 -17.48 -33.47
CA GLY A 128 30.53 -16.66 -34.59
C GLY A 128 30.50 -15.14 -34.32
N LEU A 129 30.49 -14.75 -33.04
CA LEU A 129 30.66 -13.39 -32.57
C LEU A 129 32.01 -13.28 -31.89
N GLU A 130 32.59 -12.08 -31.90
CA GLU A 130 33.79 -11.79 -31.13
C GLU A 130 33.52 -12.01 -29.63
N LEU A 131 34.34 -12.83 -28.97
CA LEU A 131 34.16 -13.21 -27.57
C LEU A 131 34.74 -12.14 -26.64
N VAL A 132 34.11 -10.97 -26.65
CA VAL A 132 34.47 -9.80 -25.85
C VAL A 132 33.28 -9.32 -24.99
N PRO A 133 33.52 -8.56 -23.90
CA PRO A 133 32.45 -8.08 -23.01
C PRO A 133 31.28 -7.39 -23.72
N GLN A 134 31.55 -6.60 -24.75
CA GLN A 134 30.54 -5.82 -25.50
C GLN A 134 29.54 -6.75 -26.21
N SER A 135 30.01 -7.91 -26.67
CA SER A 135 29.20 -8.92 -27.34
C SER A 135 28.47 -9.85 -26.37
N HIS A 136 28.82 -9.82 -25.08
CA HIS A 136 28.30 -10.76 -24.08
C HIS A 136 26.77 -10.86 -24.05
N PRO A 137 25.99 -9.76 -24.07
CA PRO A 137 24.52 -9.87 -24.09
C PRO A 137 23.97 -10.63 -25.30
N ALA A 138 24.60 -10.46 -26.47
CA ALA A 138 24.19 -11.13 -27.70
C ALA A 138 24.61 -12.62 -27.70
N ILE A 139 25.82 -12.91 -27.22
CA ILE A 139 26.33 -14.27 -27.01
C ILE A 139 25.41 -15.02 -26.03
N TYR A 140 25.14 -14.41 -24.88
CA TYR A 140 24.27 -14.94 -23.84
C TYR A 140 22.90 -15.30 -24.38
N LYS A 141 22.27 -14.37 -25.13
CA LYS A 141 20.95 -14.59 -25.72
C LYS A 141 20.94 -15.84 -26.62
N ARG A 142 21.92 -16.00 -27.51
CA ARG A 142 21.99 -17.17 -28.42
C ARG A 142 22.11 -18.48 -27.67
N VAL A 143 23.01 -18.54 -26.69
CA VAL A 143 23.21 -19.72 -25.84
C VAL A 143 21.95 -20.04 -25.04
N LYS A 144 21.37 -19.03 -24.40
CA LYS A 144 20.14 -19.15 -23.62
C LYS A 144 18.99 -19.69 -24.46
N ASP A 145 18.72 -19.10 -25.63
CA ASP A 145 17.63 -19.51 -26.52
C ASP A 145 17.81 -20.94 -27.06
N TRP A 146 19.05 -21.42 -27.17
CA TRP A 146 19.35 -22.80 -27.52
C TRP A 146 19.02 -23.76 -26.37
N TYR A 147 19.53 -23.51 -25.16
CA TYR A 147 19.26 -24.39 -24.01
C TYR A 147 17.80 -24.35 -23.54
N GLN A 148 17.11 -23.21 -23.68
CA GLN A 148 15.67 -23.12 -23.40
C GLN A 148 14.84 -24.03 -24.31
N ARG A 149 15.25 -24.21 -25.58
CA ARG A 149 14.59 -25.15 -26.50
C ARG A 149 14.92 -26.59 -26.16
N LEU A 150 16.17 -26.87 -25.82
CA LEU A 150 16.60 -28.20 -25.37
C LEU A 150 15.80 -28.67 -24.15
N LEU A 151 15.61 -27.80 -23.16
CA LEU A 151 15.01 -28.15 -21.87
C LEU A 151 13.51 -27.86 -21.77
N GLY A 152 12.91 -27.22 -22.78
CA GLY A 152 11.51 -26.78 -22.75
C GLY A 152 11.19 -25.78 -21.63
N THR A 153 12.20 -25.22 -20.97
CA THR A 153 12.05 -24.43 -19.73
C THR A 153 12.77 -23.09 -19.86
N LYS A 154 12.31 -22.07 -19.13
CA LYS A 154 12.91 -20.74 -19.14
C LYS A 154 14.15 -20.68 -18.25
N ALA A 155 15.23 -20.11 -18.76
CA ALA A 155 16.39 -19.74 -17.96
C ALA A 155 16.19 -18.33 -17.37
N ASP A 156 16.84 -18.05 -16.23
CA ASP A 156 17.00 -16.68 -15.71
C ASP A 156 17.62 -15.78 -16.80
N THR A 157 17.23 -14.52 -16.87
CA THR A 157 17.80 -13.54 -17.81
C THR A 157 19.02 -12.81 -17.28
N SER A 158 19.28 -12.88 -15.98
CA SER A 158 20.32 -12.12 -15.27
C SER A 158 21.75 -12.48 -15.68
N GLY A 159 21.96 -13.62 -16.34
CA GLY A 159 23.25 -13.99 -16.91
C GLY A 159 23.67 -13.17 -18.13
N SER A 160 22.83 -12.25 -18.62
CA SER A 160 23.21 -11.29 -19.67
C SER A 160 24.23 -10.25 -19.23
N ASP A 161 24.48 -10.15 -17.93
CA ASP A 161 25.57 -9.38 -17.34
C ASP A 161 26.78 -10.30 -17.13
N ALA A 162 27.93 -9.97 -17.75
CA ALA A 162 29.17 -10.74 -17.60
C ALA A 162 29.67 -10.79 -16.15
N GLY A 163 29.27 -9.83 -15.32
CA GLY A 163 29.50 -9.81 -13.88
C GLY A 163 28.53 -10.67 -13.06
N ARG A 164 27.66 -11.49 -13.67
CA ARG A 164 26.68 -12.27 -12.90
C ARG A 164 27.36 -13.22 -11.91
N LEU A 165 26.93 -13.14 -10.65
CA LEU A 165 27.38 -14.05 -9.59
C LEU A 165 26.68 -15.40 -9.67
N CYS A 166 27.48 -16.45 -9.57
CA CYS A 166 27.06 -17.84 -9.43
C CYS A 166 27.38 -18.31 -8.01
N ILE A 167 26.35 -18.55 -7.19
CA ILE A 167 26.54 -19.05 -5.83
C ILE A 167 27.02 -20.52 -5.88
N VAL A 168 28.04 -20.85 -5.07
CA VAL A 168 28.57 -22.22 -4.99
C VAL A 168 27.52 -23.18 -4.46
N SER A 169 27.62 -24.45 -4.84
CA SER A 169 26.67 -25.51 -4.46
C SER A 169 27.39 -26.74 -3.92
N TYR A 170 26.62 -27.80 -3.69
CA TYR A 170 27.13 -29.14 -3.44
C TYR A 170 26.36 -30.14 -4.31
N ASP A 171 27.09 -30.86 -5.16
CA ASP A 171 26.54 -31.91 -6.01
C ASP A 171 27.62 -32.96 -6.31
N PRO A 172 27.57 -34.14 -5.66
CA PRO A 172 28.53 -35.21 -5.94
C PRO A 172 28.40 -35.76 -7.38
N GLN A 173 27.28 -35.48 -8.06
CA GLN A 173 27.05 -35.84 -9.45
C GLN A 173 27.29 -34.67 -10.42
N LEU A 174 28.02 -33.63 -9.99
CA LEU A 174 28.44 -32.54 -10.86
C LEU A 174 29.12 -33.13 -12.10
N TYR A 175 28.54 -32.84 -13.26
CA TYR A 175 29.10 -33.25 -14.52
C TYR A 175 30.15 -32.24 -14.97
N LEU A 176 31.32 -32.75 -15.34
CA LEU A 176 32.37 -32.02 -16.03
C LEU A 176 32.58 -32.73 -17.36
N SER A 177 32.47 -31.99 -18.46
CA SER A 177 32.60 -32.58 -19.78
C SER A 177 34.04 -33.04 -20.03
N PRO A 178 34.26 -34.33 -20.37
CA PRO A 178 35.59 -34.83 -20.69
C PRO A 178 36.26 -34.08 -21.86
N ARG A 179 35.45 -33.45 -22.73
CA ARG A 179 35.94 -32.64 -23.86
C ARG A 179 36.62 -31.35 -23.41
N PHE A 180 36.08 -30.71 -22.37
CA PHE A 180 36.58 -29.41 -21.89
C PHE A 180 37.54 -29.53 -20.71
N GLU A 181 37.56 -30.68 -20.03
CA GLU A 181 38.39 -30.89 -18.84
C GLU A 181 39.90 -30.66 -19.07
N PRO A 182 40.55 -31.18 -20.13
CA PRO A 182 41.97 -30.91 -20.39
C PRO A 182 42.28 -29.42 -20.57
N TRP A 183 41.41 -28.69 -21.29
CA TRP A 183 41.54 -27.25 -21.49
C TRP A 183 41.40 -26.46 -20.19
N LEU A 184 40.44 -26.83 -19.34
CA LEU A 184 40.25 -26.19 -18.02
C LEU A 184 41.44 -26.42 -17.09
N ARG A 185 42.07 -27.62 -17.15
CA ARG A 185 43.30 -27.96 -16.42
C ARG A 185 44.55 -27.29 -17.00
N GLY A 186 44.48 -26.75 -18.21
CA GLY A 186 45.63 -26.20 -18.92
C GLY A 186 46.56 -27.27 -19.51
N GLU A 187 46.07 -28.50 -19.64
CA GLU A 187 46.79 -29.67 -20.14
C GLU A 187 46.42 -30.00 -21.61
N GLY A 188 45.55 -29.20 -22.23
CA GLY A 188 45.11 -29.39 -23.62
C GLY A 188 44.51 -28.13 -24.23
N THR A 189 44.09 -28.24 -25.49
CA THR A 189 43.42 -27.17 -26.24
C THR A 189 41.90 -27.27 -26.15
N LEU A 190 41.23 -26.17 -26.46
CA LEU A 190 39.78 -26.14 -26.61
C LEU A 190 39.33 -27.14 -27.71
N PRO A 191 38.20 -27.85 -27.55
CA PRO A 191 37.66 -28.71 -28.61
C PRO A 191 37.47 -27.97 -29.94
N GLY A 192 38.07 -28.47 -31.01
CA GLY A 192 38.07 -27.81 -32.33
C GLY A 192 36.88 -28.16 -33.23
N ASP A 193 36.09 -29.17 -32.88
CA ASP A 193 35.03 -29.78 -33.68
C ASP A 193 33.61 -29.41 -33.21
N LEU A 194 33.47 -28.27 -32.51
CA LEU A 194 32.17 -27.84 -31.99
C LEU A 194 31.30 -27.19 -33.10
N PRO A 195 30.07 -27.67 -33.34
CA PRO A 195 29.19 -27.07 -34.35
C PRO A 195 28.79 -25.65 -33.95
N PRO A 196 28.64 -24.68 -34.88
CA PRO A 196 28.17 -23.35 -34.53
C PRO A 196 26.74 -23.39 -33.97
N ILE A 197 26.49 -22.67 -32.89
CA ILE A 197 25.15 -22.40 -32.37
C ILE A 197 24.47 -21.46 -33.38
N GLU A 198 23.64 -22.05 -34.23
CA GLU A 198 22.88 -21.30 -35.23
C GLU A 198 22.00 -20.25 -34.55
N ALA A 199 21.96 -19.07 -35.17
CA ALA A 199 20.99 -18.06 -34.80
C ALA A 199 19.59 -18.63 -35.02
N VAL A 200 18.80 -18.71 -33.97
CA VAL A 200 17.38 -19.04 -34.10
C VAL A 200 16.75 -17.96 -34.96
N ILE A 201 16.16 -18.36 -36.09
CA ILE A 201 15.24 -17.50 -36.83
C ILE A 201 14.15 -17.15 -35.82
N GLY A 202 14.22 -15.94 -35.28
CA GLY A 202 13.32 -15.53 -34.22
C GLY A 202 11.88 -15.65 -34.72
N LYS A 203 10.94 -15.94 -33.81
CA LYS A 203 9.49 -15.78 -34.08
C LYS A 203 9.21 -14.46 -34.82
N ASP A 204 9.99 -13.42 -34.52
CA ASP A 204 9.96 -12.11 -35.16
C ASP A 204 10.26 -12.15 -36.67
N VAL A 205 11.26 -12.89 -37.15
CA VAL A 205 11.59 -12.96 -38.60
C VAL A 205 10.51 -13.72 -39.37
N MET A 206 10.01 -14.83 -38.82
CA MET A 206 8.87 -15.55 -39.41
C MET A 206 7.58 -14.71 -39.39
N GLN A 207 7.39 -13.87 -38.36
CA GLN A 207 6.30 -12.88 -38.34
C GLN A 207 6.48 -11.81 -39.42
N LEU A 208 7.70 -11.31 -39.66
CA LEU A 208 7.98 -10.35 -40.72
C LEU A 208 7.76 -10.97 -42.11
N ILE A 209 8.23 -12.19 -42.34
CA ILE A 209 8.02 -12.94 -43.59
C ILE A 209 6.52 -13.21 -43.82
N SER A 210 5.79 -13.63 -42.78
CA SER A 210 4.34 -13.84 -42.90
C SER A 210 3.56 -12.53 -43.13
N SER A 211 4.01 -11.42 -42.56
CA SER A 211 3.47 -10.08 -42.81
C SER A 211 3.72 -9.62 -44.25
N ALA A 212 4.95 -9.79 -44.76
CA ALA A 212 5.29 -9.53 -46.16
C ALA A 212 4.43 -10.35 -47.12
N ARG A 213 4.22 -11.65 -46.81
CA ARG A 213 3.35 -12.52 -47.61
C ARG A 213 1.92 -12.00 -47.63
N LYS A 214 1.33 -11.68 -46.46
CA LYS A 214 -0.03 -11.09 -46.38
C LYS A 214 -0.16 -9.80 -47.17
N GLN A 215 0.82 -8.90 -47.10
CA GLN A 215 0.81 -7.64 -47.88
C GLN A 215 0.87 -7.91 -49.38
N THR A 216 1.65 -8.89 -49.80
CA THR A 216 1.77 -9.29 -51.21
C THR A 216 0.46 -9.91 -51.71
N THR A 217 -0.15 -10.81 -50.94
CA THR A 217 -1.43 -11.45 -51.28
C THR A 217 -2.59 -10.45 -51.39
N ARG A 218 -2.54 -9.32 -50.69
CA ARG A 218 -3.54 -8.24 -50.83
C ARG A 218 -3.47 -7.51 -52.18
N LYS A 219 -2.30 -7.47 -52.81
CA LYS A 219 -2.10 -6.77 -54.10
C LYS A 219 -2.20 -7.73 -55.29
N TYR A 220 -1.66 -8.94 -55.15
CA TYR A 220 -1.65 -9.94 -56.20
C TYR A 220 -1.99 -11.31 -55.63
N ALA A 221 -2.79 -12.09 -56.35
CA ALA A 221 -2.93 -13.52 -56.08
C ALA A 221 -1.74 -14.28 -56.66
N TYR A 222 -1.26 -15.30 -55.94
CA TYR A 222 -0.28 -16.24 -56.48
C TYR A 222 -1.00 -17.22 -57.41
N ALA A 223 -0.92 -16.98 -58.71
CA ALA A 223 -1.62 -17.74 -59.75
C ALA A 223 -0.77 -17.87 -61.02
N GLU A 224 -1.13 -18.83 -61.87
CA GLU A 224 -0.46 -19.11 -63.14
C GLU A 224 -0.49 -17.86 -64.05
N GLY A 225 0.69 -17.44 -64.53
CA GLY A 225 0.89 -16.18 -65.27
C GLY A 225 1.33 -14.97 -64.43
N ASN A 226 1.27 -15.03 -63.08
CA ASN A 226 1.70 -13.93 -62.20
C ASN A 226 2.66 -14.36 -61.06
N ARG A 227 3.18 -15.59 -61.11
CA ARG A 227 4.01 -16.18 -60.04
C ARG A 227 5.31 -15.41 -59.81
N ASN A 228 6.01 -15.06 -60.89
CA ASN A 228 7.31 -14.36 -60.80
C ASN A 228 7.18 -12.94 -60.21
N ASN A 229 6.19 -12.17 -60.71
CA ASN A 229 5.87 -10.83 -60.17
C ASN A 229 5.45 -10.88 -58.70
N TYR A 230 4.72 -11.92 -58.29
CA TYR A 230 4.34 -12.11 -56.89
C TYR A 230 5.57 -12.36 -56.00
N VAL A 231 6.49 -13.22 -56.44
CA VAL A 231 7.72 -13.55 -55.69
C VAL A 231 8.63 -12.33 -55.58
N HIS A 232 8.77 -11.55 -56.66
CA HIS A 232 9.49 -10.27 -56.65
C HIS A 232 8.89 -9.27 -55.66
N LEU A 233 7.57 -9.06 -55.70
CA LEU A 233 6.90 -8.14 -54.77
C LEU A 233 6.98 -8.63 -53.32
N PHE A 234 6.89 -9.93 -53.09
CA PHE A 234 7.09 -10.55 -51.78
C PHE A 234 8.51 -10.28 -51.26
N ALA A 235 9.52 -10.49 -52.11
CA ALA A 235 10.91 -10.23 -51.77
C ALA A 235 11.15 -8.74 -51.50
N ALA A 236 10.53 -7.84 -52.28
CA ALA A 236 10.62 -6.39 -52.07
C ALA A 236 9.98 -5.96 -50.73
N ASN A 237 8.84 -6.55 -50.37
CA ASN A 237 8.21 -6.32 -49.07
C ASN A 237 9.06 -6.85 -47.90
N CYS A 238 9.72 -8.00 -48.06
CA CYS A 238 10.68 -8.52 -47.09
C CYS A 238 11.93 -7.61 -46.98
N ASN A 239 12.42 -7.07 -48.10
CA ASN A 239 13.53 -6.13 -48.15
C ASN A 239 13.20 -4.86 -47.35
N ARG A 240 12.01 -4.28 -47.57
CA ARG A 240 11.51 -3.11 -46.80
C ARG A 240 11.36 -3.36 -45.31
N LEU A 241 10.97 -4.56 -44.92
CA LEU A 241 10.87 -4.98 -43.51
C LEU A 241 12.24 -5.28 -42.88
N GLY A 242 13.32 -5.22 -43.66
CA GLY A 242 14.69 -5.45 -43.21
C GLY A 242 14.94 -6.90 -42.83
N VAL A 243 14.36 -7.84 -43.58
CA VAL A 243 14.68 -9.28 -43.49
C VAL A 243 15.91 -9.54 -44.36
N ALA A 244 16.88 -10.29 -43.84
CA ALA A 244 18.09 -10.64 -44.59
C ALA A 244 17.76 -11.44 -45.86
N LYS A 245 18.49 -11.18 -46.94
CA LYS A 245 18.25 -11.79 -48.26
C LYS A 245 18.31 -13.32 -48.19
N GLU A 246 19.28 -13.85 -47.45
CA GLU A 246 19.51 -15.28 -47.28
C GLU A 246 18.30 -15.98 -46.65
N GLU A 247 17.62 -15.32 -45.71
CA GLU A 247 16.43 -15.84 -45.04
C GLU A 247 15.20 -15.82 -45.96
N VAL A 248 15.10 -14.81 -46.83
CA VAL A 248 14.05 -14.75 -47.85
C VAL A 248 14.26 -15.80 -48.93
N VAL A 249 15.49 -16.00 -49.41
CA VAL A 249 15.83 -17.05 -50.38
C VAL A 249 15.49 -18.43 -49.80
N LYS A 250 15.92 -18.73 -48.58
CA LYS A 250 15.59 -20.00 -47.90
C LYS A 250 14.08 -20.24 -47.80
N TYR A 251 13.31 -19.21 -47.43
CA TYR A 251 11.86 -19.31 -47.34
C TYR A 251 11.19 -19.47 -48.72
N ALA A 252 11.63 -18.69 -49.71
CA ALA A 252 11.05 -18.65 -51.05
C ALA A 252 11.29 -19.97 -51.80
N CYS A 253 12.51 -20.50 -51.80
CA CYS A 253 12.83 -21.79 -52.41
C CYS A 253 12.08 -22.97 -51.77
N LYS A 254 11.74 -22.87 -50.48
CA LYS A 254 10.96 -23.89 -49.77
C LYS A 254 9.46 -23.76 -50.00
N THR A 255 8.95 -22.56 -50.27
CA THR A 255 7.51 -22.26 -50.28
C THR A 255 6.93 -22.18 -51.70
N PHE A 256 7.69 -21.66 -52.66
CA PHE A 256 7.29 -21.49 -54.06
C PHE A 256 7.95 -22.56 -54.93
N THR A 257 7.66 -23.82 -54.61
CA THR A 257 8.29 -24.99 -55.27
C THR A 257 7.83 -25.20 -56.72
N ASP A 258 6.78 -24.49 -57.13
CA ASP A 258 6.19 -24.50 -58.48
C ASP A 258 6.83 -23.47 -59.42
N LEU A 259 7.80 -22.68 -58.95
CA LEU A 259 8.63 -21.79 -59.76
C LEU A 259 10.06 -22.38 -59.86
N PRO A 260 10.71 -22.36 -61.04
CA PRO A 260 12.12 -22.77 -61.14
C PRO A 260 13.00 -21.99 -60.16
N VAL A 261 13.96 -22.69 -59.53
CA VAL A 261 14.83 -22.11 -58.49
C VAL A 261 15.59 -20.89 -59.02
N GLU A 262 16.02 -20.92 -60.29
CA GLU A 262 16.72 -19.82 -60.95
C GLU A 262 15.84 -18.57 -61.11
N GLU A 263 14.57 -18.73 -61.47
CA GLU A 263 13.62 -17.60 -61.57
C GLU A 263 13.28 -17.02 -60.20
N CYS A 264 13.17 -17.88 -59.17
CA CYS A 264 12.91 -17.47 -57.79
C CYS A 264 14.09 -16.66 -57.23
N LEU A 265 15.32 -17.10 -57.51
CA LEU A 265 16.53 -16.38 -57.15
C LEU A 265 16.63 -15.05 -57.89
N GLN A 266 16.37 -15.01 -59.19
CA GLN A 266 16.38 -13.76 -59.97
C GLN A 266 15.36 -12.74 -59.45
N ALA A 267 14.16 -13.19 -59.08
CA ALA A 267 13.12 -12.33 -58.51
C ALA A 267 13.53 -11.74 -57.15
N VAL A 268 14.12 -12.57 -56.28
CA VAL A 268 14.62 -12.12 -54.96
C VAL A 268 15.84 -11.21 -55.13
N ASP A 269 16.76 -11.55 -56.03
CA ASP A 269 17.95 -10.75 -56.35
C ASP A 269 17.56 -9.36 -56.84
N SER A 270 16.66 -9.28 -57.82
CA SER A 270 16.16 -8.01 -58.35
C SER A 270 15.50 -7.15 -57.26
N ALA A 271 14.69 -7.75 -56.38
CA ALA A 271 14.07 -7.02 -55.27
C ALA A 271 15.06 -6.50 -54.22
N TYR A 272 16.20 -7.18 -54.05
CA TYR A 272 17.26 -6.80 -53.10
C TYR A 272 18.39 -5.96 -53.71
N MET A 273 18.36 -5.67 -55.01
CA MET A 273 19.24 -4.67 -55.64
C MET A 273 18.96 -3.25 -55.14
N HIS A 274 17.71 -2.99 -54.72
CA HIS A 274 17.31 -1.73 -54.08
C HIS A 274 17.76 -1.67 -52.62
N THR A 275 19.07 -1.49 -52.41
CA THR A 275 19.67 -1.43 -51.07
C THR A 275 19.19 -0.21 -50.27
N GLU A 276 18.79 0.89 -50.92
CA GLU A 276 18.15 2.03 -50.26
C GLU A 276 16.79 1.70 -49.59
N GLU A 277 16.06 0.68 -50.07
CA GLU A 277 14.78 0.28 -49.49
C GLU A 277 14.93 -0.68 -48.30
N HIS A 278 16.14 -1.22 -48.05
CA HIS A 278 16.35 -2.23 -47.02
C HIS A 278 16.11 -1.68 -45.62
N GLY A 279 15.07 -2.19 -44.95
CA GLY A 279 14.67 -1.70 -43.63
C GLY A 279 14.05 -0.29 -43.62
N ALA A 280 13.81 0.34 -44.79
CA ALA A 280 13.13 1.64 -44.89
C ALA A 280 11.70 1.59 -44.34
N GLY A 281 11.05 0.42 -44.39
CA GLY A 281 9.76 0.16 -43.75
C GLY A 281 9.82 0.22 -42.21
N LYS A 282 10.96 -0.10 -41.58
CA LYS A 282 11.15 0.09 -40.13
C LYS A 282 11.15 1.57 -39.74
N THR A 283 11.58 2.47 -40.63
CA THR A 283 11.59 3.92 -40.38
C THR A 283 10.17 4.49 -40.50
N ALA A 284 9.36 4.03 -41.47
CA ALA A 284 7.94 4.35 -41.54
C ALA A 284 7.12 3.77 -40.36
N LEU A 285 7.40 2.51 -39.95
CA LEU A 285 6.81 1.89 -38.75
C LEU A 285 7.28 2.52 -37.43
N ARG A 286 8.48 3.11 -37.38
CA ARG A 286 8.96 3.90 -36.23
C ARG A 286 8.35 5.30 -36.20
N SER A 287 8.04 5.90 -37.35
CA SER A 287 7.35 7.19 -37.42
C SER A 287 5.91 7.15 -36.87
N HIS A 288 5.28 5.96 -36.82
CA HIS A 288 3.98 5.75 -36.18
C HIS A 288 4.04 5.37 -34.69
N ARG A 289 5.23 5.35 -34.05
CA ARG A 289 5.37 4.99 -32.63
C ARG A 289 5.24 6.17 -31.65
N GLY A 290 5.05 7.39 -32.16
CA GLY A 290 4.61 8.55 -31.38
C GLY A 290 3.24 9.00 -31.88
N ASP A 291 2.34 9.33 -30.96
CA ASP A 291 0.97 9.83 -31.14
C ASP A 291 -0.10 8.87 -31.70
N SER A 292 0.18 8.10 -32.76
CA SER A 292 -0.89 7.35 -33.48
C SER A 292 -1.66 6.32 -32.63
N PHE A 293 -0.98 5.52 -31.79
CA PHE A 293 -1.66 4.48 -31.01
C PHE A 293 -2.40 5.03 -29.78
N VAL A 294 -1.87 6.07 -29.13
CA VAL A 294 -2.53 6.73 -27.99
C VAL A 294 -3.85 7.34 -28.47
N VAL A 295 -3.81 8.04 -29.60
CA VAL A 295 -4.99 8.63 -30.23
C VAL A 295 -6.02 7.55 -30.57
N GLN A 296 -5.60 6.42 -31.15
CA GLN A 296 -6.52 5.30 -31.45
C GLN A 296 -7.17 4.70 -30.20
N ILE A 297 -6.42 4.53 -29.10
CA ILE A 297 -6.97 4.07 -27.82
C ILE A 297 -7.96 5.10 -27.28
N GLN A 298 -7.60 6.39 -27.28
CA GLN A 298 -8.47 7.47 -26.80
C GLN A 298 -9.76 7.55 -27.62
N GLU A 299 -9.68 7.50 -28.95
CA GLU A 299 -10.85 7.49 -29.85
C GLU A 299 -11.75 6.30 -29.59
N PHE A 300 -11.18 5.09 -29.42
CA PHE A 300 -11.96 3.90 -29.11
C PHE A 300 -12.68 4.02 -27.76
N LEU A 301 -11.96 4.49 -26.73
CA LEU A 301 -12.51 4.70 -25.40
C LEU A 301 -13.64 5.72 -25.42
N ASN A 302 -13.45 6.88 -26.06
CA ASN A 302 -14.46 7.94 -26.16
C ASN A 302 -15.73 7.51 -26.90
N LYS A 303 -15.63 6.57 -27.85
CA LYS A 303 -16.80 6.02 -28.57
C LYS A 303 -17.69 5.16 -27.68
N SER A 304 -17.13 4.52 -26.64
CA SER A 304 -17.82 3.48 -25.86
C SER A 304 -18.01 3.82 -24.38
N PHE A 305 -17.18 4.71 -23.84
CA PHE A 305 -17.08 4.96 -22.41
C PHE A 305 -16.88 6.46 -22.09
N LYS A 306 -17.39 6.88 -20.93
CA LYS A 306 -16.90 8.08 -20.24
C LYS A 306 -16.04 7.67 -19.07
N LEU A 307 -14.79 8.13 -19.03
CA LEU A 307 -13.89 7.89 -17.91
C LEU A 307 -13.79 9.13 -17.02
N ARG A 308 -13.49 8.90 -15.74
CA ARG A 308 -13.14 9.94 -14.78
C ARG A 308 -12.22 9.36 -13.71
N ARG A 309 -11.31 10.15 -13.17
CA ARG A 309 -10.47 9.77 -12.03
C ARG A 309 -11.10 10.26 -10.74
N ASN A 310 -11.62 9.35 -9.93
CA ASN A 310 -12.12 9.68 -8.60
C ASN A 310 -10.95 10.07 -7.69
N ILE A 311 -10.79 11.34 -7.35
CA ILE A 311 -9.62 11.80 -6.58
C ILE A 311 -9.69 11.44 -5.09
N VAL A 312 -10.87 11.10 -4.57
CA VAL A 312 -11.05 10.68 -3.18
C VAL A 312 -10.59 9.23 -3.02
N ARG A 313 -11.16 8.31 -3.82
CA ARG A 313 -10.76 6.89 -3.79
C ARG A 313 -9.48 6.59 -4.59
N ARG A 314 -9.05 7.53 -5.43
CA ARG A 314 -7.90 7.45 -6.37
C ARG A 314 -7.98 6.29 -7.35
N ILE A 315 -9.19 5.93 -7.73
CA ILE A 315 -9.47 4.93 -8.76
C ILE A 315 -10.01 5.62 -10.00
N VAL A 316 -9.69 5.07 -11.17
CA VAL A 316 -10.39 5.47 -12.39
C VAL A 316 -11.72 4.76 -12.42
N GLU A 317 -12.76 5.49 -12.79
CA GLU A 317 -14.10 4.98 -12.96
C GLU A 317 -14.51 5.16 -14.42
N TYR A 318 -15.31 4.23 -14.93
CA TYR A 318 -15.86 4.28 -16.28
C TYR A 318 -17.38 4.17 -16.24
N ARG A 319 -18.05 4.79 -17.20
CA ARG A 319 -19.47 4.59 -17.50
C ARG A 319 -19.62 4.17 -18.94
N SER A 320 -20.32 3.08 -19.19
CA SER A 320 -20.59 2.62 -20.56
C SER A 320 -21.66 3.49 -21.21
N LEU A 321 -21.43 3.93 -22.45
CA LEU A 321 -22.42 4.71 -23.20
C LEU A 321 -23.62 3.87 -23.69
N THR A 322 -23.52 2.54 -23.65
CA THR A 322 -24.51 1.63 -24.24
C THR A 322 -25.18 0.69 -23.24
N LYS A 323 -24.57 0.41 -22.09
CA LYS A 323 -25.03 -0.66 -21.17
C LYS A 323 -25.54 -0.18 -19.82
N HIS A 324 -24.88 0.81 -19.21
CA HIS A 324 -25.11 1.18 -17.81
C HIS A 324 -24.93 2.68 -17.62
N ASP A 325 -25.84 3.31 -16.87
CA ASP A 325 -25.79 4.76 -16.61
C ASP A 325 -25.00 5.14 -15.35
N VAL A 326 -24.49 4.16 -14.60
CA VAL A 326 -23.74 4.38 -13.36
C VAL A 326 -22.24 4.15 -13.59
N TYR A 327 -21.41 5.02 -13.00
CA TYR A 327 -19.95 4.85 -13.00
C TYR A 327 -19.53 3.64 -12.17
N GLN A 328 -18.64 2.84 -12.72
CA GLN A 328 -18.07 1.64 -12.10
C GLN A 328 -16.54 1.75 -12.01
N PRO A 329 -15.91 1.12 -11.03
CA PRO A 329 -14.46 1.12 -10.93
C PRO A 329 -13.82 0.39 -12.11
N VAL A 330 -12.73 0.94 -12.63
CA VAL A 330 -11.82 0.23 -13.54
C VAL A 330 -11.15 -0.89 -12.75
N THR A 331 -11.28 -2.12 -13.23
CA THR A 331 -10.68 -3.32 -12.64
C THR A 331 -9.75 -3.99 -13.65
N ASP A 332 -8.84 -4.85 -13.20
CA ASP A 332 -8.00 -5.65 -14.10
C ASP A 332 -8.83 -6.46 -15.11
N TYR A 333 -9.99 -6.97 -14.69
CA TYR A 333 -10.91 -7.68 -15.57
C TYR A 333 -11.48 -6.76 -16.66
N TRP A 334 -11.88 -5.55 -16.30
CA TRP A 334 -12.39 -4.57 -17.26
C TRP A 334 -11.28 -4.12 -18.22
N GLU A 335 -10.07 -3.84 -17.74
CA GLU A 335 -8.92 -3.47 -18.57
C GLU A 335 -8.61 -4.54 -19.62
N ASN A 336 -8.56 -5.81 -19.19
CA ASN A 336 -8.34 -6.93 -20.11
C ASN A 336 -9.49 -7.08 -21.12
N SER A 337 -10.72 -6.80 -20.72
CA SER A 337 -11.89 -6.83 -21.60
C SER A 337 -11.83 -5.73 -22.67
N VAL A 338 -11.48 -4.51 -22.27
CA VAL A 338 -11.29 -3.37 -23.20
C VAL A 338 -10.11 -3.61 -24.11
N TRP A 339 -9.01 -4.14 -23.59
CA TRP A 339 -7.85 -4.53 -24.40
C TRP A 339 -8.25 -5.57 -25.47
N CYS A 340 -8.99 -6.62 -25.11
CA CYS A 340 -9.51 -7.58 -26.09
C CYS A 340 -10.41 -6.91 -27.15
N ALA A 341 -11.22 -5.93 -26.77
CA ALA A 341 -12.08 -5.20 -27.69
C ALA A 341 -11.28 -4.30 -28.65
N LEU A 342 -10.21 -3.65 -28.17
CA LEU A 342 -9.25 -2.90 -28.98
C LEU A 342 -8.59 -3.79 -30.02
N GLN A 343 -8.12 -4.98 -29.64
CA GLN A 343 -7.53 -5.95 -30.58
C GLN A 343 -8.52 -6.37 -31.68
N LYS A 344 -9.79 -6.58 -31.32
CA LYS A 344 -10.87 -6.94 -32.28
C LYS A 344 -11.25 -5.79 -33.21
N ALA A 345 -11.00 -4.55 -32.81
CA ALA A 345 -11.21 -3.35 -33.61
C ALA A 345 -9.94 -2.94 -34.39
N ASP A 346 -8.98 -3.86 -34.56
CA ASP A 346 -7.70 -3.66 -35.24
C ASP A 346 -6.78 -2.58 -34.62
N VAL A 347 -7.00 -2.24 -33.34
CA VAL A 347 -6.12 -1.36 -32.55
C VAL A 347 -5.16 -2.21 -31.72
N PHE A 348 -3.99 -2.53 -32.30
CA PHE A 348 -3.00 -3.42 -31.69
C PHE A 348 -2.12 -2.70 -30.67
N CYS A 349 -2.56 -2.63 -29.41
CA CYS A 349 -1.77 -2.09 -28.29
C CYS A 349 -1.42 -3.14 -27.24
N ARG A 350 -0.49 -2.85 -26.33
CA ARG A 350 -0.27 -3.65 -25.11
C ARG A 350 -1.25 -3.21 -24.02
N VAL A 351 -1.51 -4.08 -23.05
CA VAL A 351 -2.30 -3.72 -21.85
C VAL A 351 -1.63 -2.57 -21.07
N SER A 352 -0.29 -2.54 -21.03
CA SER A 352 0.46 -1.43 -20.44
C SER A 352 0.13 -0.09 -21.08
N ASP A 353 -0.07 -0.06 -22.39
CA ASP A 353 -0.32 1.16 -23.16
C ASP A 353 -1.73 1.68 -22.83
N LEU A 354 -2.71 0.77 -22.78
CA LEU A 354 -4.08 1.07 -22.33
C LEU A 354 -4.09 1.64 -20.90
N ARG A 355 -3.34 1.01 -19.97
CA ARG A 355 -3.18 1.50 -18.59
C ARG A 355 -2.59 2.90 -18.55
N SER A 356 -1.55 3.15 -19.34
CA SER A 356 -0.94 4.48 -19.43
C SER A 356 -1.93 5.55 -19.88
N VAL A 357 -2.83 5.24 -20.82
CA VAL A 357 -3.89 6.18 -21.26
C VAL A 357 -4.95 6.36 -20.18
N ILE A 358 -5.50 5.28 -19.62
CA ILE A 358 -6.58 5.37 -18.63
C ILE A 358 -6.13 6.10 -17.36
N HIS A 359 -4.89 5.91 -16.93
CA HIS A 359 -4.35 6.53 -15.72
C HIS A 359 -3.67 7.89 -15.96
N SER A 360 -3.77 8.47 -17.17
CA SER A 360 -3.32 9.84 -17.44
C SER A 360 -4.44 10.86 -17.23
N ASP A 361 -4.12 12.11 -17.54
CA ASP A 361 -5.04 13.24 -17.71
C ASP A 361 -6.21 13.00 -18.69
N PHE A 362 -6.16 11.94 -19.51
CA PHE A 362 -7.29 11.51 -20.33
C PHE A 362 -8.52 11.14 -19.50
N SER A 363 -8.33 10.64 -18.28
CA SER A 363 -9.40 10.46 -17.30
C SER A 363 -9.50 11.70 -16.41
N PRO A 364 -10.40 12.66 -16.70
CA PRO A 364 -10.47 13.92 -15.96
C PRO A 364 -10.75 13.69 -14.48
N GLU A 365 -10.16 14.51 -13.64
CA GLU A 365 -10.34 14.43 -12.20
C GLU A 365 -11.79 14.72 -11.79
N TYR A 366 -12.28 13.95 -10.82
CA TYR A 366 -13.63 14.05 -10.30
C TYR A 366 -13.59 13.97 -8.77
N ASN A 367 -14.10 15.02 -8.12
CA ASN A 367 -14.30 15.06 -6.68
C ASN A 367 -15.78 14.76 -6.35
N PRO A 368 -16.11 13.55 -5.84
CA PRO A 368 -17.49 13.17 -5.53
C PRO A 368 -18.15 14.07 -4.48
N PHE A 369 -17.38 14.60 -3.52
CA PHE A 369 -17.93 15.46 -2.48
C PHE A 369 -18.28 16.83 -3.05
N ARG A 370 -17.34 17.51 -3.71
CA ARG A 370 -17.64 18.81 -4.35
C ARG A 370 -18.77 18.68 -5.36
N SER A 371 -18.74 17.66 -6.21
CA SER A 371 -19.82 17.42 -7.17
C SER A 371 -21.18 17.21 -6.50
N TYR A 372 -21.25 16.55 -5.33
CA TYR A 372 -22.53 16.42 -4.62
C TYR A 372 -23.01 17.78 -4.11
N PHE A 373 -22.16 18.51 -3.36
CA PHE A 373 -22.54 19.78 -2.72
C PHE A 373 -22.80 20.92 -3.72
N GLU A 374 -22.08 20.96 -4.85
CA GLU A 374 -22.27 21.98 -5.88
C GLU A 374 -23.57 21.81 -6.67
N ASN A 375 -24.12 20.59 -6.72
CA ASN A 375 -25.40 20.30 -7.39
C ASN A 375 -26.62 20.38 -6.44
N LEU A 376 -26.43 20.77 -5.17
CA LEU A 376 -27.55 20.98 -4.25
C LEU A 376 -28.32 22.26 -4.61
N PRO A 377 -29.64 22.29 -4.41
CA PRO A 377 -30.42 23.51 -4.53
C PRO A 377 -29.99 24.52 -3.46
N ALA A 378 -30.26 25.81 -3.72
CA ALA A 378 -30.07 26.84 -2.71
C ALA A 378 -31.02 26.61 -1.52
N TRP A 379 -30.51 26.80 -0.31
CA TRP A 379 -31.34 26.79 0.89
C TRP A 379 -32.31 27.99 0.87
N ASP A 380 -33.54 27.76 1.31
CA ASP A 380 -34.62 28.76 1.32
C ASP A 380 -34.46 29.84 2.40
N GLY A 381 -33.51 29.66 3.32
CA GLY A 381 -33.24 30.58 4.42
C GLY A 381 -34.24 30.49 5.58
N LYS A 382 -35.24 29.60 5.51
CA LYS A 382 -36.35 29.53 6.46
C LYS A 382 -36.53 28.15 7.07
N THR A 383 -36.47 27.08 6.28
CA THR A 383 -36.67 25.72 6.78
C THR A 383 -35.45 25.26 7.58
N ASP A 384 -35.64 24.89 8.85
CA ASP A 384 -34.60 24.28 9.69
C ASP A 384 -34.58 22.75 9.53
N ALA A 385 -34.13 22.28 8.37
CA ALA A 385 -34.03 20.85 8.06
C ALA A 385 -33.09 20.10 9.02
N ILE A 386 -32.02 20.75 9.46
CA ILE A 386 -31.11 20.22 10.50
C ILE A 386 -31.84 20.09 11.85
N GLY A 387 -32.68 21.06 12.21
CA GLY A 387 -33.52 20.97 13.42
C GLY A 387 -34.53 19.82 13.35
N GLN A 388 -35.17 19.61 12.20
CA GLN A 388 -36.05 18.48 11.96
C GLN A 388 -35.31 17.14 12.06
N LEU A 389 -34.09 17.06 11.53
CA LEU A 389 -33.22 15.90 11.72
C LEU A 389 -32.87 15.70 13.20
N ALA A 390 -32.54 16.76 13.93
CA ALA A 390 -32.21 16.66 15.36
C ALA A 390 -33.39 16.07 16.17
N ALA A 391 -34.62 16.42 15.81
CA ALA A 391 -35.84 15.91 16.44
C ALA A 391 -36.11 14.41 16.20
N THR A 392 -35.36 13.75 15.31
CA THR A 392 -35.43 12.28 15.14
C THR A 392 -34.71 11.52 16.25
N VAL A 393 -33.96 12.20 17.11
CA VAL A 393 -33.17 11.60 18.20
C VAL A 393 -33.54 12.29 19.51
N ASP A 394 -34.10 11.51 20.43
CA ASP A 394 -34.40 11.97 21.79
C ASP A 394 -33.17 11.76 22.67
N THR A 395 -32.65 12.83 23.28
CA THR A 395 -31.48 12.80 24.16
C THR A 395 -31.81 13.36 25.54
N THR A 396 -30.92 13.15 26.52
CA THR A 396 -31.03 13.74 27.86
C THR A 396 -30.90 15.28 27.88
N CYS A 397 -30.39 15.88 26.80
CA CYS A 397 -30.21 17.33 26.65
C CYS A 397 -30.62 17.83 25.25
N PRO A 398 -31.93 17.86 24.91
CA PRO A 398 -32.42 18.10 23.54
C PRO A 398 -31.98 19.43 22.90
N GLU A 399 -32.00 20.53 23.67
CA GLU A 399 -31.61 21.85 23.16
C GLU A 399 -30.11 21.89 22.81
N TYR A 400 -29.27 21.35 23.69
CA TYR A 400 -27.83 21.26 23.48
C TYR A 400 -27.47 20.34 22.31
N TRP A 401 -28.19 19.22 22.18
CA TRP A 401 -28.09 18.30 21.05
C TRP A 401 -28.31 19.00 19.71
N GLY A 402 -29.40 19.76 19.56
CA GLY A 402 -29.70 20.48 18.31
C GLY A 402 -28.61 21.50 17.93
N LYS A 403 -28.08 22.25 18.90
CA LYS A 403 -26.97 23.21 18.72
C LYS A 403 -25.70 22.49 18.24
N CYS A 404 -25.33 21.39 18.91
CA CYS A 404 -24.11 20.63 18.61
C CYS A 404 -24.20 19.89 17.28
N LEU A 405 -25.33 19.25 16.96
CA LEU A 405 -25.54 18.57 15.69
C LEU A 405 -25.44 19.56 14.51
N LYS A 406 -26.01 20.75 14.66
CA LYS A 406 -25.94 21.81 13.64
C LYS A 406 -24.50 22.27 13.40
N LYS A 407 -23.73 22.58 14.44
CA LYS A 407 -22.31 22.91 14.32
C LYS A 407 -21.51 21.77 13.69
N TRP A 408 -21.74 20.54 14.16
CA TRP A 408 -21.04 19.36 13.66
C TRP A 408 -21.32 19.11 12.19
N LEU A 409 -22.56 19.15 11.72
CA LEU A 409 -22.91 18.95 10.30
C LEU A 409 -22.29 20.02 9.39
N VAL A 410 -22.29 21.29 9.81
CA VAL A 410 -21.60 22.35 9.06
C VAL A 410 -20.09 22.08 9.00
N ALA A 411 -19.49 21.58 10.08
CA ALA A 411 -18.10 21.15 10.11
C ALA A 411 -17.84 19.94 9.19
N VAL A 412 -18.79 18.99 9.08
CA VAL A 412 -18.70 17.86 8.14
C VAL A 412 -18.64 18.36 6.70
N VAL A 413 -19.53 19.29 6.31
CA VAL A 413 -19.54 19.88 4.97
C VAL A 413 -18.23 20.61 4.70
N ALA A 414 -17.79 21.47 5.62
CA ALA A 414 -16.53 22.20 5.50
C ALA A 414 -15.33 21.26 5.30
N CYS A 415 -15.26 20.17 6.07
CA CYS A 415 -14.18 19.18 5.99
C CYS A 415 -14.18 18.41 4.65
N ALA A 416 -15.35 18.16 4.07
CA ALA A 416 -15.46 17.40 2.83
C ALA A 416 -15.02 18.21 1.59
N ILE A 417 -15.37 19.50 1.52
CA ILE A 417 -15.19 20.32 0.32
C ILE A 417 -13.96 21.24 0.36
N ASN A 418 -13.53 21.67 1.56
CA ASN A 418 -12.39 22.57 1.75
C ASN A 418 -11.17 21.81 2.28
N GLU A 419 -10.10 21.80 1.49
CA GLU A 419 -8.91 20.98 1.74
C GLU A 419 -8.05 21.47 2.91
N GLN A 420 -8.32 22.68 3.41
CA GLN A 420 -7.61 23.29 4.53
C GLN A 420 -8.40 23.24 5.84
N LYS A 421 -9.63 22.71 5.81
CA LYS A 421 -10.51 22.66 6.98
C LYS A 421 -10.70 21.22 7.40
N ALA A 422 -10.50 20.98 8.69
CA ALA A 422 -10.56 19.66 9.28
C ALA A 422 -11.55 19.69 10.46
N ASN A 423 -12.48 18.73 10.53
CA ASN A 423 -13.41 18.65 11.66
C ASN A 423 -12.72 17.92 12.84
N HIS A 424 -12.38 18.64 13.90
CA HIS A 424 -11.71 18.04 15.08
C HIS A 424 -12.68 17.52 16.15
N THR A 425 -13.98 17.45 15.86
CA THR A 425 -15.01 16.96 16.77
C THR A 425 -15.63 15.64 16.31
N VAL A 426 -15.96 14.79 17.27
CA VAL A 426 -16.58 13.47 17.11
C VAL A 426 -17.97 13.55 17.73
N LEU A 427 -19.00 13.21 16.96
CA LEU A 427 -20.35 13.04 17.49
C LEU A 427 -20.45 11.66 18.15
N LEU A 428 -20.75 11.59 19.45
CA LEU A 428 -20.81 10.32 20.18
C LEU A 428 -22.23 10.08 20.71
N LEU A 429 -22.82 8.95 20.32
CA LEU A 429 -24.12 8.50 20.80
C LEU A 429 -23.96 7.31 21.75
N SER A 430 -24.33 7.50 23.00
CA SER A 430 -24.47 6.45 24.01
C SER A 430 -25.94 6.03 24.17
N GLY A 431 -26.20 4.88 24.78
CA GLY A 431 -27.55 4.40 25.08
C GLY A 431 -27.69 2.90 24.84
N ALA A 432 -28.88 2.35 25.11
CA ALA A 432 -29.12 0.92 25.04
C ALA A 432 -28.74 0.30 23.67
N GLN A 433 -28.31 -0.96 23.70
CA GLN A 433 -28.06 -1.74 22.49
C GLN A 433 -29.36 -1.90 21.70
N GLY A 434 -29.27 -1.88 20.36
CA GLY A 434 -30.44 -2.09 19.49
C GLY A 434 -31.28 -0.84 19.20
N LEU A 435 -30.98 0.33 19.78
CA LEU A 435 -31.68 1.60 19.48
C LEU A 435 -31.50 2.11 18.03
N GLY A 436 -30.63 1.51 17.23
CA GLY A 436 -30.39 1.93 15.85
C GLY A 436 -29.36 3.07 15.68
N LYS A 437 -28.54 3.36 16.71
CA LYS A 437 -27.51 4.43 16.70
C LYS A 437 -26.62 4.42 15.45
N THR A 438 -25.97 3.29 15.19
CA THR A 438 -25.11 3.11 14.01
C THR A 438 -25.90 3.23 12.70
N THR A 439 -27.13 2.71 12.65
CA THR A 439 -28.00 2.79 11.47
C THR A 439 -28.38 4.23 11.16
N TRP A 440 -28.74 5.03 12.18
CA TRP A 440 -29.05 6.44 12.03
C TRP A 440 -27.85 7.23 11.52
N LEU A 441 -26.66 7.03 12.10
CA LEU A 441 -25.42 7.66 11.62
C LEU A 441 -25.08 7.28 10.17
N ARG A 442 -25.28 6.02 9.77
CA ARG A 442 -25.10 5.60 8.37
C ARG A 442 -26.13 6.26 7.45
N ASN A 443 -27.36 6.44 7.92
CA ASN A 443 -28.45 7.05 7.15
C ASN A 443 -28.30 8.58 7.05
N LEU A 444 -27.47 9.24 7.87
CA LEU A 444 -27.11 10.65 7.67
C LEU A 444 -26.43 10.89 6.32
N VAL A 445 -25.68 9.90 5.83
CA VAL A 445 -24.89 10.06 4.61
C VAL A 445 -25.79 9.87 3.38
N PRO A 446 -25.77 10.81 2.41
CA PRO A 446 -26.59 10.71 1.22
C PRO A 446 -26.34 9.41 0.45
N PRO A 447 -27.34 8.82 -0.22
CA PRO A 447 -27.17 7.60 -1.01
C PRO A 447 -26.01 7.68 -2.03
N ALA A 448 -25.82 8.84 -2.65
CA ALA A 448 -24.72 9.09 -3.59
C ALA A 448 -23.32 8.99 -2.95
N LEU A 449 -23.21 9.21 -1.64
CA LEU A 449 -21.96 9.18 -0.88
C LEU A 449 -21.84 7.96 0.05
N ARG A 450 -22.78 7.01 -0.02
CA ARG A 450 -22.82 5.85 0.89
C ARG A 450 -21.58 4.96 0.81
N ASN A 451 -20.93 4.90 -0.36
CA ASN A 451 -19.67 4.16 -0.57
C ASN A 451 -18.44 4.84 0.06
N TYR A 452 -18.60 6.00 0.69
CA TYR A 452 -17.55 6.73 1.38
C TYR A 452 -17.74 6.68 2.91
N VAL A 453 -18.52 5.73 3.40
CA VAL A 453 -18.71 5.49 4.85
C VAL A 453 -17.91 4.28 5.27
N TYR A 454 -17.11 4.45 6.32
CA TYR A 454 -16.50 3.34 7.04
C TYR A 454 -17.22 3.16 8.38
N SER A 455 -17.48 1.91 8.77
CA SER A 455 -18.11 1.57 10.05
C SER A 455 -17.35 0.41 10.66
N GLY A 456 -16.77 0.60 11.85
CA GLY A 456 -16.01 -0.42 12.55
C GLY A 456 -14.91 0.15 13.43
N ASN A 457 -14.09 -0.75 13.99
CA ASN A 457 -12.94 -0.39 14.81
C ASN A 457 -11.79 0.11 13.96
N LEU A 458 -11.20 1.24 14.36
CA LEU A 458 -10.07 1.85 13.69
C LEU A 458 -8.81 1.61 14.51
N ASP A 459 -7.88 0.81 14.00
CA ASP A 459 -6.55 0.66 14.62
C ASP A 459 -5.77 1.95 14.41
N PRO A 460 -5.46 2.72 15.47
CA PRO A 460 -4.82 4.02 15.32
C PRO A 460 -3.37 3.92 14.82
N THR A 461 -2.75 2.74 14.92
CA THR A 461 -1.36 2.48 14.54
C THR A 461 -1.22 1.99 13.09
N ALA A 462 -2.30 1.47 12.51
CA ALA A 462 -2.29 0.97 11.14
C ALA A 462 -2.23 2.10 10.11
N LYS A 463 -1.40 1.90 9.09
CA LYS A 463 -1.26 2.85 7.97
C LYS A 463 -2.57 3.00 7.17
N ASP A 464 -3.29 1.90 7.00
CA ASP A 464 -4.56 1.88 6.27
C ASP A 464 -5.63 2.73 6.96
N SER A 465 -5.65 2.76 8.30
CA SER A 465 -6.54 3.62 9.08
C SER A 465 -6.33 5.10 8.81
N SER A 466 -5.08 5.52 8.59
CA SER A 466 -4.79 6.91 8.22
C SER A 466 -5.29 7.26 6.82
N LEU A 467 -5.32 6.30 5.89
CA LEU A 467 -5.85 6.49 4.54
C LEU A 467 -7.38 6.63 4.52
N LEU A 468 -8.09 5.95 5.43
CA LEU A 468 -9.56 6.10 5.57
C LEU A 468 -9.97 7.56 5.79
N MET A 469 -9.15 8.35 6.48
CA MET A 469 -9.43 9.78 6.68
C MET A 469 -9.39 10.63 5.40
N SER A 470 -8.68 10.16 4.37
CA SER A 470 -8.65 10.77 3.03
C SER A 470 -9.79 10.25 2.15
N ASP A 471 -10.15 8.97 2.33
CA ASP A 471 -10.97 8.23 1.39
C ASP A 471 -12.46 8.20 1.79
N CYS A 472 -12.79 8.53 3.04
CA CYS A 472 -14.16 8.54 3.58
C CYS A 472 -14.73 9.95 3.76
N PHE A 473 -16.06 10.04 3.69
CA PHE A 473 -16.86 11.20 4.10
C PHE A 473 -17.14 11.16 5.62
N LEU A 474 -17.52 9.98 6.11
CA LEU A 474 -17.82 9.73 7.52
C LEU A 474 -17.18 8.41 7.96
N ILE A 475 -16.48 8.45 9.09
CA ILE A 475 -15.95 7.28 9.79
C ILE A 475 -16.78 7.09 11.06
N ILE A 476 -17.47 5.96 11.16
CA ILE A 476 -18.29 5.57 12.31
C ILE A 476 -17.49 4.55 13.12
N LEU A 477 -17.14 4.96 14.35
CA LEU A 477 -16.46 4.13 15.33
C LEU A 477 -17.51 3.35 16.10
N ASP A 478 -17.72 2.09 15.71
CA ASP A 478 -18.66 1.19 16.37
C ASP A 478 -18.04 0.65 17.67
N GLU A 479 -18.81 0.61 18.75
CA GLU A 479 -18.41 0.04 20.06
C GLU A 479 -17.09 0.58 20.63
N LEU A 480 -16.99 1.91 20.73
CA LEU A 480 -15.78 2.58 21.24
C LEU A 480 -15.39 2.17 22.69
N SER A 481 -16.30 1.54 23.46
CA SER A 481 -16.06 1.08 24.82
C SER A 481 -15.00 -0.04 24.93
N GLY A 482 -14.66 -0.73 23.85
CA GLY A 482 -13.60 -1.75 23.84
C GLY A 482 -12.17 -1.21 23.79
N GLN A 483 -12.00 0.11 23.61
CA GLN A 483 -10.69 0.73 23.41
C GLN A 483 -10.00 1.04 24.74
N SER A 484 -8.72 0.69 24.84
CA SER A 484 -7.86 1.06 25.95
C SER A 484 -7.61 2.57 26.01
N ARG A 485 -7.17 3.06 27.18
CA ARG A 485 -6.74 4.47 27.36
C ARG A 485 -5.67 4.91 26.36
N VAL A 486 -4.79 3.99 25.95
CA VAL A 486 -3.72 4.27 24.97
C VAL A 486 -4.32 4.48 23.58
N GLU A 487 -5.23 3.59 23.16
CA GLU A 487 -5.90 3.67 21.87
C GLU A 487 -6.77 4.92 21.77
N LEU A 488 -7.52 5.27 22.82
CA LEU A 488 -8.31 6.52 22.85
C LEU A 488 -7.44 7.77 22.70
N ASN A 489 -6.25 7.79 23.29
CA ASN A 489 -5.32 8.91 23.14
C ASN A 489 -4.73 8.99 21.72
N GLN A 490 -4.43 7.84 21.11
CA GLN A 490 -3.99 7.80 19.71
C GLN A 490 -5.10 8.21 18.75
N LEU A 491 -6.34 7.79 19.01
CA LEU A 491 -7.51 8.21 18.25
C LEU A 491 -7.71 9.73 18.32
N LYS A 492 -7.57 10.35 19.50
CA LYS A 492 -7.58 11.82 19.65
C LYS A 492 -6.49 12.49 18.81
N ALA A 493 -5.29 11.90 18.75
CA ALA A 493 -4.20 12.40 17.91
C ALA A 493 -4.56 12.29 16.42
N LEU A 494 -5.15 11.18 15.98
CA LEU A 494 -5.63 11.01 14.61
C LEU A 494 -6.71 12.02 14.23
N ILE A 495 -7.71 12.24 15.08
CA ILE A 495 -8.79 13.21 14.85
C ILE A 495 -8.26 14.64 14.68
N THR A 496 -7.12 14.96 15.32
CA THR A 496 -6.51 16.29 15.27
C THR A 496 -5.58 16.48 14.06
N LYS A 497 -5.29 15.44 13.26
CA LYS A 497 -4.46 15.61 12.06
C LYS A 497 -5.17 16.49 11.02
N ASP A 498 -4.42 17.38 10.39
CA ASP A 498 -4.93 18.26 9.32
C ASP A 498 -4.67 17.68 7.91
N SER A 499 -3.58 16.91 7.76
CA SER A 499 -3.23 16.24 6.50
C SER A 499 -2.62 14.86 6.77
N ILE A 500 -2.66 13.98 5.77
CA ILE A 500 -2.18 12.59 5.89
C ILE A 500 -0.97 12.41 4.96
N LEU A 501 0.24 12.32 5.52
CA LEU A 501 1.44 11.97 4.75
C LEU A 501 1.68 10.47 4.86
N GLU A 502 1.46 9.72 3.78
CA GLU A 502 1.64 8.26 3.79
C GLU A 502 2.07 7.71 2.43
N ARG A 503 2.77 6.58 2.42
CA ARG A 503 3.11 5.85 1.19
C ARG A 503 2.18 4.66 1.04
N ARG A 504 1.33 4.67 0.01
CA ARG A 504 0.44 3.54 -0.30
C ARG A 504 1.22 2.29 -0.72
N PRO A 505 0.63 1.08 -0.56
CA PRO A 505 1.18 -0.14 -1.11
C PRO A 505 1.50 0.02 -2.60
N TYR A 506 2.68 -0.45 -3.02
CA TYR A 506 3.18 -0.36 -4.41
C TYR A 506 3.42 1.05 -4.96
N ALA A 507 3.13 2.12 -4.21
CA ALA A 507 3.51 3.48 -4.57
C ALA A 507 5.04 3.66 -4.42
N ARG A 508 5.64 4.39 -5.37
CA ARG A 508 7.08 4.68 -5.36
C ARG A 508 7.45 5.71 -4.28
N ASN A 509 6.60 6.73 -4.11
CA ASN A 509 6.83 7.86 -3.22
C ASN A 509 5.74 7.95 -2.14
N ALA A 510 6.07 8.57 -1.00
CA ALA A 510 5.07 9.04 -0.06
C ALA A 510 4.40 10.30 -0.60
N GLU A 511 3.10 10.45 -0.37
CA GLU A 511 2.32 11.59 -0.86
C GLU A 511 1.52 12.19 0.30
N THR A 512 1.23 13.49 0.21
CA THR A 512 0.34 14.17 1.16
C THR A 512 -1.09 14.09 0.66
N PHE A 513 -1.99 13.65 1.52
CA PHE A 513 -3.40 13.46 1.23
C PHE A 513 -4.24 14.42 2.04
N VAL A 514 -5.26 14.97 1.37
CA VAL A 514 -6.26 15.84 1.98
C VAL A 514 -7.10 15.03 2.96
N ARG A 515 -7.25 15.52 4.18
CA ARG A 515 -8.18 14.95 5.14
C ARG A 515 -9.60 15.37 4.79
N ARG A 516 -10.50 14.41 4.58
CA ARG A 516 -11.89 14.65 4.16
C ARG A 516 -12.94 14.05 5.10
N ALA A 517 -12.54 13.11 5.95
CA ALA A 517 -13.46 12.40 6.83
C ALA A 517 -13.75 13.15 8.13
N SER A 518 -15.03 13.19 8.49
CA SER A 518 -15.49 13.47 9.85
C SER A 518 -15.73 12.18 10.62
N PHE A 519 -15.83 12.29 11.95
CA PHE A 519 -15.94 11.13 12.84
C PHE A 519 -17.26 11.16 13.61
N ALA A 520 -17.88 10.00 13.73
CA ALA A 520 -18.94 9.73 14.68
C ALA A 520 -18.62 8.44 15.44
N ALA A 521 -19.17 8.27 16.63
CA ALA A 521 -18.93 7.12 17.48
C ALA A 521 -20.24 6.65 18.13
N THR A 522 -20.32 5.35 18.37
CA THR A 522 -21.43 4.76 19.13
C THR A 522 -20.88 3.91 20.27
N VAL A 523 -21.57 3.96 21.40
CA VAL A 523 -21.24 3.18 22.59
C VAL A 523 -22.52 2.68 23.25
N ASN A 524 -22.42 1.57 23.97
CA ASN A 524 -23.54 1.07 24.78
C ASN A 524 -23.42 1.52 26.24
N ASP A 525 -22.19 1.68 26.73
CA ASP A 525 -21.88 2.23 28.04
C ASP A 525 -21.69 3.76 27.95
N SER A 526 -22.14 4.51 28.95
CA SER A 526 -21.94 5.95 29.05
C SER A 526 -20.54 6.31 29.56
N GLN A 527 -19.89 5.47 30.37
CA GLN A 527 -18.60 5.79 31.02
C GLN A 527 -17.36 5.46 30.16
N ILE A 528 -17.19 6.18 29.06
CA ILE A 528 -16.15 5.89 28.05
C ILE A 528 -14.99 6.89 28.04
N LEU A 529 -15.16 8.08 28.62
CA LEU A 529 -14.15 9.13 28.58
C LEU A 529 -13.17 9.00 29.75
N THR A 530 -11.93 8.58 29.47
CA THR A 530 -10.90 8.34 30.50
C THR A 530 -10.09 9.58 30.92
N ASP A 531 -10.29 10.75 30.31
CA ASP A 531 -9.45 11.93 30.54
C ASP A 531 -10.26 13.24 30.55
N ARG A 532 -10.08 14.07 31.58
CA ARG A 532 -10.73 15.36 31.74
C ARG A 532 -10.27 16.42 30.73
N THR A 533 -9.01 16.42 30.33
CA THR A 533 -8.43 17.51 29.51
C THR A 533 -8.58 17.33 28.01
N GLY A 534 -8.82 16.10 27.55
CA GLY A 534 -8.90 15.74 26.13
C GLY A 534 -10.31 15.47 25.60
N SER A 535 -11.34 15.59 26.45
CA SER A 535 -12.72 15.21 26.14
C SER A 535 -13.48 16.22 25.29
N ARG A 536 -12.97 17.46 25.13
CA ARG A 536 -13.56 18.49 24.27
C ARG A 536 -13.72 18.10 22.78
N ARG A 537 -13.08 17.00 22.35
CA ARG A 537 -13.20 16.46 20.98
C ARG A 537 -14.43 15.57 20.81
N PHE A 538 -15.05 15.11 21.89
CA PHE A 538 -16.22 14.24 21.85
C PHE A 538 -17.45 15.05 22.27
N LEU A 539 -18.50 15.00 21.46
CA LEU A 539 -19.81 15.58 21.77
C LEU A 539 -20.70 14.40 22.20
N CYS A 540 -20.80 14.15 23.50
CA CYS A 540 -21.46 12.96 24.03
C CYS A 540 -22.94 13.21 24.29
N PHE A 541 -23.79 12.29 23.81
CA PHE A 541 -25.23 12.34 24.02
C PHE A 541 -25.76 10.97 24.39
N GLU A 542 -26.44 10.88 25.52
CA GLU A 542 -27.19 9.69 25.90
C GLU A 542 -28.51 9.71 25.15
N THR A 543 -28.70 8.69 24.32
CA THR A 543 -29.82 8.57 23.42
C THR A 543 -30.88 7.68 24.04
N LEU A 544 -32.10 8.23 24.16
CA LEU A 544 -33.26 7.56 24.74
C LEU A 544 -34.07 6.83 23.65
N ARG A 545 -34.25 7.49 22.50
CA ARG A 545 -34.99 6.96 21.36
C ARG A 545 -34.44 7.52 20.05
N ILE A 546 -34.49 6.71 18.99
CA ILE A 546 -34.15 7.13 17.63
C ILE A 546 -35.27 6.72 16.69
N ASP A 547 -35.78 7.68 15.92
CA ASP A 547 -36.58 7.39 14.73
C ASP A 547 -35.64 7.23 13.52
N TYR A 548 -35.47 5.99 13.10
CA TYR A 548 -34.75 5.63 11.87
C TYR A 548 -35.69 5.16 10.74
N THR A 549 -37.00 5.28 10.95
CA THR A 549 -38.04 4.87 9.98
C THR A 549 -38.47 6.03 9.08
N SER A 550 -38.45 7.26 9.60
CA SER A 550 -38.72 8.46 8.83
C SER A 550 -37.66 8.68 7.75
N GLY A 551 -38.11 9.05 6.55
CA GLY A 551 -37.23 9.41 5.45
C GLY A 551 -36.43 10.67 5.79
N ILE A 552 -35.13 10.66 5.50
CA ILE A 552 -34.24 11.81 5.70
C ILE A 552 -34.15 12.59 4.39
N ASP A 553 -34.50 13.87 4.40
CA ASP A 553 -34.27 14.77 3.26
C ASP A 553 -32.82 15.27 3.27
N HIS A 554 -31.91 14.46 2.74
CA HIS A 554 -30.49 14.80 2.63
C HIS A 554 -30.28 16.11 1.87
N THR A 555 -31.09 16.37 0.85
CA THR A 555 -30.96 17.56 0.00
C THR A 555 -31.20 18.82 0.83
N ALA A 556 -32.29 18.88 1.59
CA ALA A 556 -32.59 20.03 2.43
C ALA A 556 -31.54 20.23 3.56
N ILE A 557 -31.15 19.13 4.23
CA ILE A 557 -30.17 19.17 5.33
C ILE A 557 -28.82 19.71 4.86
N TYR A 558 -28.29 19.16 3.76
CA TYR A 558 -26.98 19.55 3.27
C TYR A 558 -27.01 20.88 2.51
N ALA A 559 -28.13 21.28 1.92
CA ALA A 559 -28.30 22.63 1.38
C ALA A 559 -28.22 23.68 2.50
N GLN A 560 -28.92 23.45 3.62
CA GLN A 560 -28.83 24.31 4.80
C GLN A 560 -27.41 24.36 5.37
N ALA A 561 -26.77 23.21 5.57
CA ALA A 561 -25.41 23.14 6.11
C ALA A 561 -24.39 23.86 5.20
N LEU A 562 -24.49 23.69 3.88
CA LEU A 562 -23.65 24.37 2.90
C LEU A 562 -23.87 25.88 2.88
N ALA A 563 -25.13 26.33 2.98
CA ALA A 563 -25.46 27.75 3.04
C ALA A 563 -24.88 28.41 4.30
N LEU A 564 -25.04 27.77 5.47
CA LEU A 564 -24.46 28.24 6.73
C LEU A 564 -22.93 28.33 6.65
N TYR A 565 -22.27 27.32 6.06
CA TYR A 565 -20.82 27.36 5.82
C TYR A 565 -20.41 28.55 4.96
N LYS A 566 -21.08 28.78 3.82
CA LYS A 566 -20.80 29.90 2.91
C LYS A 566 -21.08 31.27 3.53
N GLN A 567 -22.02 31.35 4.46
CA GLN A 567 -22.35 32.57 5.22
C GLN A 567 -21.38 32.85 6.37
N GLY A 568 -20.38 31.98 6.60
CA GLY A 568 -19.40 32.17 7.67
C GLY A 568 -19.90 31.78 9.06
N PHE A 569 -20.91 30.90 9.14
CA PHE A 569 -21.39 30.36 10.42
C PHE A 569 -20.23 29.73 11.23
N ARG A 570 -20.14 30.08 12.51
CA ARG A 570 -19.10 29.57 13.42
C ARG A 570 -19.40 28.13 13.84
N TYR A 571 -18.93 27.19 13.04
CA TYR A 571 -19.11 25.75 13.27
C TYR A 571 -18.10 25.12 14.22
N TRP A 572 -17.00 25.81 14.56
CA TRP A 572 -16.03 25.35 15.56
C TRP A 572 -16.40 25.82 16.97
N PHE A 573 -16.01 25.02 17.96
CA PHE A 573 -16.25 25.28 19.38
C PHE A 573 -15.11 26.15 19.93
N ALA A 574 -15.46 27.30 20.52
CA ALA A 574 -14.53 28.24 21.14
C ALA A 574 -14.46 28.02 22.66
N ASP A 575 -13.66 28.80 23.39
CA ASP A 575 -13.40 28.57 24.82
C ASP A 575 -14.67 28.50 25.68
N GLN A 576 -15.65 29.36 25.45
CA GLN A 576 -16.95 29.28 26.14
C GLN A 576 -17.71 27.98 25.83
N ASP A 577 -17.69 27.54 24.57
CA ASP A 577 -18.35 26.28 24.20
C ASP A 577 -17.62 25.05 24.75
N ILE A 578 -16.30 25.15 24.99
CA ILE A 578 -15.52 24.06 25.58
C ILE A 578 -15.97 23.79 27.02
N THR A 579 -16.33 24.82 27.77
CA THR A 579 -16.90 24.66 29.11
C THR A 579 -18.22 23.90 29.04
N GLU A 580 -19.15 24.32 28.17
CA GLU A 580 -20.43 23.61 27.96
C GLU A 580 -20.22 22.14 27.55
N ILE A 581 -19.24 21.85 26.67
CA ILE A 581 -18.90 20.47 26.28
C ILE A 581 -18.43 19.67 27.50
N ASN A 582 -17.56 20.25 28.33
CA ASN A 582 -17.00 19.54 29.47
C ASN A 582 -18.07 19.25 30.53
N GLU A 583 -18.97 20.18 30.80
CA GLU A 583 -20.13 20.01 31.69
C GLU A 583 -21.04 18.89 31.18
N ASN A 584 -21.45 18.94 29.91
CA ASN A 584 -22.27 17.89 29.31
C ASN A 584 -21.57 16.52 29.26
N ASN A 585 -20.24 16.49 29.15
CA ASN A 585 -19.46 15.25 29.10
C ASN A 585 -19.16 14.66 30.48
N GLU A 586 -19.42 15.36 31.59
CA GLU A 586 -19.11 14.90 32.94
C GLU A 586 -19.74 13.53 33.26
N PRO A 587 -21.03 13.26 32.96
CA PRO A 587 -21.65 11.95 33.21
C PRO A 587 -21.03 10.80 32.39
N PHE A 588 -20.32 11.13 31.30
CA PHE A 588 -19.67 10.15 30.41
C PHE A 588 -18.22 9.87 30.79
N GLN A 589 -17.69 10.54 31.83
CA GLN A 589 -16.35 10.30 32.32
C GLN A 589 -16.28 9.03 33.15
N GLN A 590 -15.27 8.21 32.88
CA GLN A 590 -14.98 7.07 33.73
C GLN A 590 -14.34 7.56 35.03
N SER A 591 -15.00 7.25 36.16
CA SER A 591 -14.42 7.48 37.48
C SER A 591 -13.20 6.58 37.66
N SER A 592 -12.05 7.19 37.97
CA SER A 592 -10.86 6.41 38.33
C SER A 592 -10.98 5.91 39.77
N PRO A 593 -10.55 4.68 40.09
CA PRO A 593 -10.56 4.17 41.47
C PRO A 593 -9.85 5.12 42.45
N GLU A 594 -8.76 5.78 42.01
CA GLU A 594 -8.06 6.77 42.83
C GLU A 594 -8.94 7.98 43.20
N ALA A 595 -9.85 8.38 42.32
CA ALA A 595 -10.76 9.50 42.58
C ALA A 595 -11.85 9.09 43.57
N GLU A 596 -12.48 7.92 43.36
CA GLU A 596 -13.48 7.38 44.27
C GLU A 596 -12.91 7.18 45.68
N LEU A 597 -11.71 6.60 45.77
CA LEU A 597 -11.02 6.40 47.04
C LEU A 597 -10.60 7.74 47.67
N LEU A 598 -10.11 8.70 46.88
CA LEU A 598 -9.79 10.03 47.41
C LEU A 598 -11.00 10.64 48.11
N PHE A 599 -12.15 10.71 47.45
CA PHE A 599 -13.35 11.31 48.02
C PHE A 599 -14.02 10.44 49.10
N THR A 600 -13.70 9.14 49.16
CA THR A 600 -14.13 8.28 50.26
C THR A 600 -13.35 8.57 51.55
N TYR A 601 -12.04 8.81 51.44
CA TYR A 601 -11.14 8.88 52.61
C TYR A 601 -10.65 10.29 52.96
N PHE A 602 -10.76 11.25 52.05
CA PHE A 602 -10.28 12.61 52.21
C PHE A 602 -11.29 13.63 51.71
N ARG A 603 -11.25 14.83 52.29
CA ARG A 603 -11.97 16.00 51.81
C ARG A 603 -11.10 17.25 51.84
N LYS A 604 -11.60 18.31 51.22
CA LYS A 604 -11.00 19.64 51.34
C LYS A 604 -11.22 20.18 52.76
N PRO A 605 -10.26 20.93 53.31
CA PRO A 605 -10.51 21.71 54.52
C PRO A 605 -11.48 22.85 54.22
N VAL A 606 -12.36 23.16 55.17
CA VAL A 606 -13.16 24.39 55.11
C VAL A 606 -12.48 25.53 55.86
N ARG A 607 -13.03 26.74 55.74
CA ARG A 607 -12.53 27.94 56.40
C ARG A 607 -12.35 27.66 57.90
N PHE A 608 -11.16 27.99 58.41
CA PHE A 608 -10.74 27.82 59.82
C PHE A 608 -10.53 26.39 60.30
N GLU A 609 -10.58 25.37 59.44
CA GLU A 609 -10.18 24.01 59.82
C GLU A 609 -8.66 23.80 59.79
N ALA A 610 -8.16 23.09 60.80
CA ALA A 610 -6.79 22.61 60.81
C ALA A 610 -6.63 21.46 59.80
N TYR A 611 -5.84 21.68 58.76
CA TYR A 611 -5.56 20.69 57.72
C TYR A 611 -4.18 20.05 57.88
N ILE A 612 -4.02 18.88 57.25
CA ILE A 612 -2.71 18.23 57.10
C ILE A 612 -2.19 18.43 55.68
N LEU A 613 -0.86 18.45 55.55
CA LEU A 613 -0.18 18.63 54.28
C LEU A 613 0.47 17.32 53.87
N LEU A 614 -0.09 16.70 52.84
CA LEU A 614 0.39 15.42 52.35
C LEU A 614 0.79 15.53 50.88
N SER A 615 1.90 14.89 50.53
CA SER A 615 2.24 14.61 49.14
C SER A 615 1.27 13.58 48.56
N THR A 616 1.17 13.55 47.24
CA THR A 616 0.31 12.58 46.55
C THR A 616 0.66 11.13 46.89
N SER A 617 1.94 10.83 47.09
CA SER A 617 2.39 9.50 47.52
C SER A 617 1.92 9.16 48.94
N GLU A 618 1.96 10.12 49.87
CA GLU A 618 1.49 9.91 51.25
C GLU A 618 -0.03 9.72 51.32
N ILE A 619 -0.80 10.50 50.54
CA ILE A 619 -2.26 10.31 50.43
C ILE A 619 -2.55 8.91 49.89
N MET A 620 -1.84 8.48 48.84
CA MET A 620 -2.04 7.15 48.26
C MET A 620 -1.65 6.03 49.23
N SER A 621 -0.56 6.18 49.99
CA SER A 621 -0.17 5.20 51.01
C SER A 621 -1.23 5.05 52.10
N LYS A 622 -1.81 6.16 52.58
CA LYS A 622 -2.91 6.12 53.56
C LYS A 622 -4.16 5.44 53.01
N ILE A 623 -4.50 5.66 51.74
CA ILE A 623 -5.59 4.94 51.08
C ILE A 623 -5.28 3.44 51.02
N ALA A 624 -4.05 3.08 50.61
CA ALA A 624 -3.61 1.70 50.46
C ALA A 624 -3.64 0.93 51.80
N GLU A 625 -3.24 1.55 52.90
CA GLU A 625 -3.32 0.98 54.26
C GLU A 625 -4.74 0.56 54.63
N ARG A 626 -5.76 1.32 54.20
CA ARG A 626 -7.17 1.08 54.52
C ARG A 626 -7.91 0.17 53.54
N THR A 627 -7.38 -0.03 52.33
CA THR A 627 -8.09 -0.67 51.20
C THR A 627 -7.35 -1.87 50.61
N ARG A 628 -6.08 -2.07 50.97
CA ARG A 628 -5.14 -2.99 50.30
C ARG A 628 -4.93 -2.66 48.81
N TYR A 629 -5.25 -1.43 48.38
CA TYR A 629 -4.97 -0.96 47.03
C TYR A 629 -3.47 -0.92 46.76
N SER A 630 -3.03 -1.44 45.61
CA SER A 630 -1.61 -1.50 45.28
C SER A 630 -1.09 -0.13 44.82
N VAL A 631 -0.15 0.44 45.58
CA VAL A 631 0.47 1.73 45.23
C VAL A 631 1.44 1.54 44.06
N THR A 632 1.11 2.13 42.93
CA THR A 632 1.98 2.18 41.74
C THR A 632 2.32 3.62 41.38
N THR A 633 3.43 3.85 40.67
CA THR A 633 3.77 5.19 40.16
C THR A 633 2.65 5.79 39.30
N MET A 634 1.93 4.95 38.54
CA MET A 634 0.79 5.37 37.73
C MET A 634 -0.38 5.85 38.59
N SER A 635 -0.73 5.12 39.65
CA SER A 635 -1.81 5.48 40.58
C SER A 635 -1.52 6.81 41.30
N VAL A 636 -0.27 7.02 41.74
CA VAL A 636 0.17 8.29 42.37
C VAL A 636 0.04 9.44 41.37
N ASN A 637 0.50 9.25 40.12
CA ASN A 637 0.37 10.28 39.09
C ASN A 637 -1.10 10.61 38.76
N GLN A 638 -1.98 9.60 38.72
CA GLN A 638 -3.40 9.78 38.45
C GLN A 638 -4.08 10.53 39.61
N LEU A 639 -3.82 10.13 40.86
CA LEU A 639 -4.34 10.83 42.05
C LEU A 639 -3.88 12.29 42.10
N GLY A 640 -2.63 12.59 41.71
CA GLY A 640 -2.12 13.95 41.65
C GLY A 640 -2.88 14.83 40.64
N LYS A 641 -3.31 14.24 39.51
CA LYS A 641 -4.18 14.92 38.54
C LYS A 641 -5.59 15.13 39.11
N VAL A 642 -6.14 14.14 39.83
CA VAL A 642 -7.45 14.26 40.48
C VAL A 642 -7.44 15.37 41.52
N LEU A 643 -6.46 15.40 42.43
CA LEU A 643 -6.32 16.44 43.46
C LEU A 643 -6.28 17.85 42.84
N LYS A 644 -5.48 18.02 41.78
CA LYS A 644 -5.40 19.31 41.06
C LYS A 644 -6.71 19.65 40.38
N GLY A 645 -7.33 18.69 39.67
CA GLY A 645 -8.58 18.88 38.94
C GLY A 645 -9.79 19.11 39.84
N ALA A 646 -9.77 18.58 41.06
CA ALA A 646 -10.77 18.81 42.08
C ALA A 646 -10.53 20.11 42.86
N GLY A 647 -9.44 20.84 42.60
CA GLY A 647 -9.16 22.13 43.24
C GLY A 647 -8.70 22.04 44.70
N PHE A 648 -7.93 21.01 45.06
CA PHE A 648 -7.25 20.99 46.36
C PHE A 648 -6.10 22.01 46.37
N GLU A 649 -6.01 22.81 47.44
CA GLU A 649 -4.91 23.75 47.61
C GLU A 649 -3.58 23.02 47.72
N SER A 650 -2.54 23.53 47.05
CA SER A 650 -1.21 22.92 47.06
C SER A 650 -0.11 23.94 47.29
N GLN A 651 0.92 23.54 48.04
CA GLN A 651 2.11 24.34 48.28
C GLN A 651 3.38 23.53 48.00
N LYS A 652 4.44 24.22 47.57
CA LYS A 652 5.74 23.59 47.30
C LYS A 652 6.68 23.83 48.48
N ARG A 653 7.12 22.76 49.15
CA ARG A 653 8.11 22.80 50.24
C ARG A 653 9.23 21.80 49.95
N HIS A 654 10.49 22.25 50.06
CA HIS A 654 11.69 21.43 49.81
C HIS A 654 11.64 20.61 48.49
N GLY A 655 11.15 21.22 47.41
CA GLY A 655 11.04 20.55 46.10
C GLY A 655 9.84 19.61 45.94
N LYS A 656 9.10 19.29 47.02
CA LYS A 656 7.89 18.45 47.00
C LYS A 656 6.62 19.31 46.93
N ARG A 657 5.61 18.88 46.17
CA ARG A 657 4.27 19.48 46.18
C ARG A 657 3.41 18.75 47.21
N LEU A 658 2.87 19.51 48.16
CA LEU A 658 2.00 19.03 49.24
C LEU A 658 0.60 19.61 49.04
N PHE A 659 -0.43 18.83 49.30
CA PHE A 659 -1.83 19.23 49.20
C PHE A 659 -2.44 19.36 50.61
N ALA A 660 -3.24 20.39 50.82
CA ALA A 660 -4.00 20.58 52.05
C ALA A 660 -5.24 19.68 52.02
N VAL A 661 -5.32 18.73 52.95
CA VAL A 661 -6.39 17.72 53.01
C VAL A 661 -6.84 17.49 54.45
N ILE A 662 -8.07 17.01 54.62
CA ILE A 662 -8.58 16.44 55.87
C ILE A 662 -8.78 14.94 55.65
N GLU A 663 -8.17 14.12 56.50
CA GLU A 663 -8.37 12.67 56.52
C GLU A 663 -9.63 12.34 57.33
N LEU A 664 -10.53 11.54 56.75
CA LEU A 664 -11.80 11.19 57.39
C LEU A 664 -11.63 10.06 58.41
N THR A 665 -12.38 10.15 59.50
CA THR A 665 -12.47 9.09 60.51
C THR A 665 -13.28 7.90 59.99
N ASN A 666 -13.15 6.74 60.62
CA ASN A 666 -13.89 5.54 60.20
C ASN A 666 -15.41 5.77 60.29
N ASP A 667 -15.89 6.47 61.31
CA ASP A 667 -17.31 6.80 61.47
C ASP A 667 -17.83 7.71 60.34
N GLN A 668 -17.03 8.71 59.94
CA GLN A 668 -17.36 9.58 58.81
C GLN A 668 -17.39 8.83 57.47
N ILE A 669 -16.47 7.88 57.29
CA ILE A 669 -16.43 7.04 56.09
C ILE A 669 -17.64 6.09 56.06
N GLU A 670 -17.99 5.49 57.20
CA GLU A 670 -19.14 4.60 57.30
C GLU A 670 -20.46 5.36 57.10
N ALA A 671 -20.56 6.58 57.64
CA ALA A 671 -21.68 7.48 57.36
C ALA A 671 -21.80 7.73 55.85
N ARG A 672 -20.70 8.13 55.18
CA ARG A 672 -20.69 8.36 53.71
C ARG A 672 -21.13 7.13 52.92
N ARG A 673 -20.64 5.94 53.30
CA ARG A 673 -21.05 4.67 52.67
C ARG A 673 -22.53 4.35 52.83
N LYS A 674 -23.14 4.81 53.93
CA LYS A 674 -24.58 4.70 54.19
C LYS A 674 -25.39 5.82 53.56
N GLY A 675 -24.75 6.73 52.81
CA GLY A 675 -25.40 7.89 52.18
C GLY A 675 -25.61 9.09 53.12
N PHE A 676 -25.00 9.07 54.32
CA PHE A 676 -25.08 10.15 55.30
C PHE A 676 -23.75 10.91 55.36
N GLY A 677 -23.71 12.18 54.99
CA GLY A 677 -22.49 12.98 55.09
C GLY A 677 -22.69 14.40 54.61
N TYR A 678 -22.09 15.36 55.32
CA TYR A 678 -21.99 16.75 54.90
C TYR A 678 -20.71 16.90 54.06
N ASP A 679 -20.83 17.16 52.75
CA ASP A 679 -19.75 17.71 51.95
C ASP A 679 -19.96 19.23 51.88
N PRO A 680 -19.06 20.07 52.44
CA PRO A 680 -19.25 21.51 52.51
C PRO A 680 -19.29 22.25 51.16
N VAL A 681 -19.30 21.54 50.04
CA VAL A 681 -19.30 22.09 48.68
C VAL A 681 -20.73 22.37 48.19
N ASP A 682 -21.76 21.87 48.89
CA ASP A 682 -23.17 22.04 48.49
C ASP A 682 -23.81 23.36 48.95
N GLY A 683 -23.04 24.29 49.52
CA GLY A 683 -23.49 25.64 49.87
C GLY A 683 -22.82 26.69 48.99
N GLU A 684 -23.57 27.29 48.08
CA GLU A 684 -23.15 28.52 47.39
C GLU A 684 -22.86 29.61 48.43
N GLU A 685 -21.62 30.09 48.51
CA GLU A 685 -21.29 31.33 49.22
C GLU A 685 -21.96 32.50 48.47
N GLN A 686 -23.07 33.02 49.00
CA GLN A 686 -23.51 34.37 48.67
C GLN A 686 -22.42 35.35 49.14
N PRO A 687 -21.99 36.30 48.30
CA PRO A 687 -20.95 37.24 48.68
C PRO A 687 -21.47 38.21 49.75
N ASP A 688 -20.75 38.28 50.87
CA ASP A 688 -20.96 39.25 51.94
C ASP A 688 -21.01 40.68 51.36
N GLY A 689 -22.19 41.29 51.45
CA GLY A 689 -22.41 42.71 51.15
C GLY A 689 -21.85 43.60 52.27
N GLU A 690 -21.29 44.72 51.84
CA GLU A 690 -20.63 45.75 52.64
C GLU A 690 -21.41 46.24 53.88
N ASP A 691 -20.66 46.56 54.93
CA ASP A 691 -21.10 47.30 56.11
C ASP A 691 -21.91 48.56 55.76
N ASN A 692 -23.07 48.75 56.39
CA ASN A 692 -23.47 50.06 56.91
C ASN A 692 -24.62 50.00 57.94
N ASN A 693 -24.29 50.46 59.15
CA ASN A 693 -25.10 51.21 60.13
C ASN A 693 -26.47 50.71 60.61
N GLY A 694 -26.49 50.30 61.89
CA GLY A 694 -27.31 50.94 62.94
C GLY A 694 -28.76 50.49 63.10
N GLU A 695 -29.02 49.66 64.11
CA GLU A 695 -30.06 49.80 65.17
C GLU A 695 -30.20 48.47 65.94
N GLU A 696 -30.21 48.53 67.28
CA GLU A 696 -30.45 47.36 68.15
C GLU A 696 -31.88 46.83 68.01
N PRO A 697 -32.11 45.51 68.00
CA PRO A 697 -33.46 44.94 67.98
C PRO A 697 -34.06 44.84 69.41
N PRO A 698 -35.39 44.97 69.59
CA PRO A 698 -36.03 44.81 70.89
C PRO A 698 -36.18 43.32 71.27
N GLU A 699 -36.11 43.03 72.58
CA GLU A 699 -36.33 41.70 73.16
C GLU A 699 -37.71 41.12 72.82
N PRO A 700 -37.81 39.81 72.52
CA PRO A 700 -39.09 39.16 72.26
C PRO A 700 -39.80 38.71 73.54
N THR A 701 -41.07 39.11 73.67
CA THR A 701 -42.03 38.54 74.65
C THR A 701 -42.39 37.09 74.29
N LEU A 702 -42.22 36.18 75.24
CA LEU A 702 -42.73 34.80 75.18
C LEU A 702 -44.25 34.76 75.43
N PRO A 703 -45.02 33.96 74.67
CA PRO A 703 -46.32 33.49 75.11
C PRO A 703 -46.27 31.99 75.47
N PHE A 704 -46.48 31.74 76.77
CA PHE A 704 -46.80 30.48 77.46
C PHE A 704 -45.72 29.40 77.61
#